data_AF-A0A0H4PII7-F1
#
_entry.id   AF-A0A0H4PII7-F1
#
_cell.length_a   1.000
_cell.length_b   1.000
_cell.length_c   1.000
_cell.angle_alpha   90.00
_cell.angle_beta   90.00
_cell.angle_gamma   90.00
#
_symmetry.space_group_name_H-M   'P 1'
#
loop_
_entity.id
_entity.type
_entity.pdbx_description
1 polymer ?
#
loop_
_entity_poly.entity_id
_entity_poly.type
_entity_poly.pdbx_seq_one_letter_code
_entity_poly.pdbx_strand_id
1 'polypeptide(L)'
;MINLSLLLFYSVFSLVDSLPQVLPGTREGIAPVSQEAFSRELLDGAHRFVDLKIEEANTERMRDWTIGFSSKEQKEHFLSEKRDKLRSILGIATQPVKVNKIELIANVSDPVEVAETNKYTIYQIKWPVLEGVFGEGLLLKPKVNPKGHFIVLPDADQIPEQLAGLAPDIAEGSQMARHLAENGFEVIVPTLINREVLEKDQSAREWIYRQAFQMGKHLIGFEVQQVLAISQYWQEHGADKIGLAGFGEGGLIALVAAALDTNIDASLVSGYFGQQQEKWDEPIYRNIWDFSTHFGDAELAAMVAPRGLVIEHSQLPEEVILPTQKPKEYDPFSYSGYKGALTQTDFKTLQEAFNRISLIEKNARYNRVLVTGQNSTSIAFGSMNGLNALVDLMEIEGNLDLSSDKPFDQRKDFNPKERQLRIRNGMETYVQQLIHLSPATRNEFYLHQVMPNWANKEWSTKSYHPYEKPDQFKKESQKYREYFKDEVIGSFSDDLLPGNPSSIQVYENEKWKGYSIALDVFPEFGGGGILLLPKDISKGEQRPVVVVQHGRNGVPEIVIEGHTSYNNMAARLAEEGFVVFVPYGLFSGEDRYRWLDRKANTIGKSLFSFVLAQHEQYLAFLGDLPFVDKSRIAFYGKSYGGETAMRIPSILEGYALSVCSADFGDWTRKVADTSFYNSFMHTIEWEMPYFNMGNTFSYAEMAYLIFPRPFMVERGRHDLVQPDEWVAYEYEKVRSLYTQFGKGDNTNIEYFNGGHASRNKGVFDFLHQHLNWP
;
A
#
# COMPACT_ATOMS: atom_id res chain seq x y z
N MET A 1 63.35 -56.57 35.20
CA MET A 1 62.21 -56.15 36.03
C MET A 1 61.97 -54.66 35.77
N ILE A 2 60.80 -54.33 35.25
CA ILE A 2 60.31 -53.07 34.63
C ILE A 2 58.80 -53.05 35.00
N ASN A 3 58.04 -51.98 35.21
CA ASN A 3 58.17 -50.52 35.34
C ASN A 3 56.87 -50.08 36.04
N LEU A 4 56.86 -48.96 36.77
CA LEU A 4 55.67 -48.09 36.95
C LEU A 4 56.12 -46.71 37.45
N SER A 5 55.67 -45.62 36.83
CA SER A 5 55.64 -44.28 37.43
C SER A 5 54.68 -43.35 36.66
N LEU A 6 53.72 -42.79 37.38
CA LEU A 6 52.83 -41.69 36.99
C LEU A 6 53.52 -40.33 37.26
N LEU A 7 53.28 -39.34 36.41
CA LEU A 7 53.62 -37.93 36.65
C LEU A 7 52.45 -37.03 36.21
N LEU A 8 51.90 -36.28 37.16
CA LEU A 8 50.93 -35.19 36.98
C LEU A 8 51.70 -33.86 36.91
N PHE A 9 51.46 -33.07 35.86
CA PHE A 9 51.98 -31.70 35.73
C PHE A 9 50.87 -30.69 36.07
N TYR A 10 51.21 -29.75 36.95
CA TYR A 10 50.43 -28.54 37.26
C TYR A 10 50.52 -27.54 36.10
N SER A 11 49.38 -27.11 35.57
CA SER A 11 49.26 -25.96 34.66
C SER A 11 48.81 -24.72 35.44
N VAL A 12 49.61 -23.67 35.33
CA VAL A 12 49.39 -22.33 35.88
C VAL A 12 48.17 -21.69 35.22
N PHE A 13 47.13 -21.41 36.01
CA PHE A 13 46.06 -20.48 35.62
C PHE A 13 46.61 -19.05 35.70
N SER A 14 46.86 -18.42 34.55
CA SER A 14 46.86 -16.96 34.46
C SER A 14 45.39 -16.51 34.35
N LEU A 15 44.85 -16.00 35.45
CA LEU A 15 43.66 -15.15 35.44
C LEU A 15 43.97 -13.92 34.57
N VAL A 16 43.46 -13.93 33.35
CA VAL A 16 43.25 -12.70 32.59
C VAL A 16 41.99 -12.07 33.18
N ASP A 17 42.15 -10.93 33.85
CA ASP A 17 41.04 -10.10 34.30
C ASP A 17 40.09 -9.84 33.12
N SER A 18 38.87 -10.38 33.20
CA SER A 18 37.84 -10.22 32.17
C SER A 18 37.31 -8.78 32.16
N LEU A 19 37.52 -8.09 31.03
CA LEU A 19 37.17 -6.71 30.66
C LEU A 19 35.78 -6.23 31.17
N PRO A 20 35.59 -4.94 31.54
CA PRO A 20 34.25 -4.37 31.59
C PRO A 20 33.71 -4.18 30.16
N GLN A 21 32.81 -5.07 29.75
CA GLN A 21 32.24 -5.26 28.40
C GLN A 21 31.07 -4.33 28.03
N VAL A 22 30.65 -3.39 28.89
CA VAL A 22 29.36 -2.68 28.77
C VAL A 22 29.54 -1.17 28.54
N LEU A 23 28.76 -0.59 27.62
CA LEU A 23 28.74 0.84 27.35
C LEU A 23 28.18 1.63 28.55
N PRO A 24 28.81 2.74 28.97
CA PRO A 24 28.28 3.59 30.04
C PRO A 24 26.83 4.02 29.79
N GLY A 25 25.98 3.91 30.82
CA GLY A 25 24.55 4.26 30.72
C GLY A 25 23.65 3.12 30.20
N THR A 26 24.18 1.91 30.04
CA THR A 26 23.42 0.73 29.58
C THR A 26 23.54 -0.43 30.56
N ARG A 27 22.59 -1.38 30.51
CA ARG A 27 22.69 -2.66 31.21
C ARG A 27 23.57 -3.63 30.42
N GLU A 28 24.10 -4.63 31.10
CA GLU A 28 24.80 -5.74 30.44
C GLU A 28 23.83 -6.48 29.50
N GLY A 29 24.21 -6.61 28.24
CA GLY A 29 23.47 -7.34 27.22
C GLY A 29 24.05 -8.74 26.97
N ILE A 30 23.33 -9.52 26.17
CA ILE A 30 23.81 -10.82 25.66
C ILE A 30 24.17 -10.62 24.19
N ALA A 31 25.36 -11.07 23.77
CA ALA A 31 25.74 -11.01 22.37
C ALA A 31 24.76 -11.84 21.54
N PRO A 32 24.22 -11.30 20.43
CA PRO A 32 23.36 -12.08 19.57
C PRO A 32 24.13 -13.26 18.96
N VAL A 33 23.42 -14.35 18.64
CA VAL A 33 24.01 -15.53 18.00
C VAL A 33 24.69 -15.15 16.67
N SER A 34 24.06 -14.25 15.91
CA SER A 34 24.65 -13.53 14.79
C SER A 34 23.88 -12.23 14.54
N GLN A 35 24.42 -11.32 13.72
CA GLN A 35 23.72 -10.09 13.33
C GLN A 35 22.44 -10.40 12.53
N GLU A 36 22.48 -11.40 11.66
CA GLU A 36 21.30 -11.86 10.90
C GLU A 36 20.23 -12.40 11.85
N ALA A 37 20.61 -13.23 12.83
CA ALA A 37 19.66 -13.77 13.80
C ALA A 37 18.93 -12.64 14.56
N PHE A 38 19.65 -11.59 14.96
CA PHE A 38 19.06 -10.44 15.63
C PHE A 38 18.16 -9.61 14.68
N SER A 39 18.58 -9.39 13.42
CA SER A 39 17.73 -8.73 12.41
C SER A 39 16.40 -9.48 12.20
N ARG A 40 16.44 -10.82 12.17
CA ARG A 40 15.25 -11.66 12.05
C ARG A 40 14.35 -11.56 13.29
N GLU A 41 14.92 -11.56 14.48
CA GLU A 41 14.18 -11.40 15.73
C GLU A 41 13.42 -10.06 15.79
N LEU A 42 14.07 -8.96 15.38
CA LEU A 42 13.44 -7.64 15.30
C LEU A 42 12.25 -7.64 14.34
N LEU A 43 12.41 -8.28 13.17
CA LEU A 43 11.35 -8.37 12.17
C LEU A 43 10.18 -9.27 12.64
N ASP A 44 10.48 -10.37 13.34
CA ASP A 44 9.45 -11.21 13.96
C ASP A 44 8.69 -10.47 15.07
N GLY A 45 9.38 -9.62 15.85
CA GLY A 45 8.76 -8.72 16.81
C GLY A 45 7.81 -7.73 16.16
N ALA A 46 8.21 -7.12 15.04
CA ALA A 46 7.35 -6.22 14.28
C ALA A 46 6.08 -6.92 13.76
N HIS A 47 6.19 -8.19 13.33
CA HIS A 47 5.03 -9.00 12.95
C HIS A 47 4.09 -9.28 14.12
N ARG A 48 4.61 -9.64 15.31
CA ARG A 48 3.77 -9.83 16.49
C ARG A 48 3.05 -8.53 16.88
N PHE A 49 3.77 -7.41 16.82
CA PHE A 49 3.19 -6.10 17.12
C PHE A 49 2.10 -5.70 16.13
N VAL A 50 2.30 -5.86 14.81
CA VAL A 50 1.26 -5.50 13.84
C VAL A 50 0.01 -6.37 13.97
N ASP A 51 0.18 -7.65 14.32
CA ASP A 51 -0.96 -8.56 14.53
C ASP A 51 -1.81 -8.08 15.73
N LEU A 52 -1.19 -7.61 16.81
CA LEU A 52 -1.89 -6.96 17.93
C LEU A 52 -2.62 -5.68 17.47
N LYS A 53 -1.98 -4.84 16.66
CA LYS A 53 -2.59 -3.59 16.16
C LYS A 53 -3.76 -3.80 15.22
N ILE A 54 -3.73 -4.86 14.42
CA ILE A 54 -4.88 -5.26 13.60
C ILE A 54 -6.04 -5.72 14.49
N GLU A 55 -5.78 -6.47 15.55
CA GLU A 55 -6.82 -6.88 16.51
C GLU A 55 -7.43 -5.68 17.27
N GLU A 56 -6.59 -4.74 17.71
CA GLU A 56 -7.03 -3.49 18.32
C GLU A 56 -7.92 -2.68 17.37
N ALA A 57 -7.45 -2.44 16.14
CA ALA A 57 -8.22 -1.71 15.11
C ALA A 57 -9.57 -2.39 14.80
N ASN A 58 -9.59 -3.73 14.74
CA ASN A 58 -10.84 -4.48 14.58
C ASN A 58 -11.80 -4.26 15.77
N THR A 59 -11.27 -4.23 16.99
CA THR A 59 -12.06 -4.01 18.22
C THR A 59 -12.63 -2.61 18.28
N GLU A 60 -11.82 -1.60 17.97
CA GLU A 60 -12.22 -0.19 17.91
C GLU A 60 -13.26 0.04 16.82
N ARG A 61 -13.03 -0.50 15.61
CA ARG A 61 -14.02 -0.48 14.53
C ARG A 61 -15.37 -1.03 15.00
N MET A 62 -15.38 -2.22 15.61
CA MET A 62 -16.62 -2.83 16.09
C MET A 62 -17.33 -1.94 17.11
N ARG A 63 -16.58 -1.26 17.99
CA ARG A 63 -17.14 -0.30 18.93
C ARG A 63 -17.78 0.88 18.20
N ASP A 64 -17.07 1.50 17.26
CA ASP A 64 -17.53 2.67 16.52
C ASP A 64 -18.81 2.40 15.73
N TRP A 65 -18.93 1.23 15.12
CA TRP A 65 -20.11 0.84 14.35
C TRP A 65 -21.32 0.40 15.18
N THR A 66 -21.12 0.08 16.46
CA THR A 66 -22.22 -0.33 17.35
C THR A 66 -22.70 0.79 18.28
N ILE A 67 -22.17 2.01 18.11
CA ILE A 67 -22.65 3.20 18.82
C ILE A 67 -24.12 3.44 18.49
N GLY A 68 -24.96 3.60 19.52
CA GLY A 68 -26.34 4.00 19.35
C GLY A 68 -26.45 5.48 18.96
N PHE A 69 -27.09 5.77 17.83
CA PHE A 69 -27.40 7.14 17.42
C PHE A 69 -28.68 7.65 18.10
N SER A 70 -28.67 8.90 18.56
CA SER A 70 -29.82 9.50 19.25
C SER A 70 -30.87 10.07 18.28
N SER A 71 -30.52 10.24 17.01
CA SER A 71 -31.43 10.68 15.95
C SER A 71 -31.08 10.06 14.58
N LYS A 72 -31.99 10.19 13.60
CA LYS A 72 -31.77 9.72 12.23
C LYS A 72 -30.67 10.53 11.52
N GLU A 73 -30.63 11.83 11.76
CA GLU A 73 -29.69 12.78 11.16
C GLU A 73 -28.25 12.48 11.58
N GLN A 74 -28.02 12.15 12.87
CA GLN A 74 -26.69 11.76 13.35
C GLN A 74 -26.18 10.49 12.64
N LYS A 75 -27.07 9.52 12.44
CA LYS A 75 -26.74 8.29 11.73
C LYS A 75 -26.46 8.56 10.24
N GLU A 76 -27.28 9.38 9.59
CA GLU A 76 -27.08 9.77 8.19
C GLU A 76 -25.74 10.49 8.01
N HIS A 77 -25.37 11.37 8.95
CA HIS A 77 -24.07 12.03 8.96
C HIS A 77 -22.91 11.03 9.11
N PHE A 78 -22.96 10.13 10.10
CA PHE A 78 -21.97 9.07 10.29
C PHE A 78 -21.81 8.20 9.03
N LEU A 79 -22.92 7.76 8.42
CA LEU A 79 -22.88 6.98 7.19
C LEU A 79 -22.32 7.78 6.01
N SER A 80 -22.56 9.09 5.95
CA SER A 80 -21.96 9.97 4.94
C SER A 80 -20.44 10.01 5.09
N GLU A 81 -19.93 10.23 6.30
CA GLU A 81 -18.48 10.25 6.58
C GLU A 81 -17.84 8.91 6.25
N LYS A 82 -18.50 7.79 6.58
CA LYS A 82 -18.04 6.44 6.21
C LYS A 82 -18.04 6.22 4.70
N ARG A 83 -19.04 6.72 3.95
CA ARG A 83 -19.00 6.68 2.48
C ARG A 83 -17.87 7.52 1.91
N ASP A 84 -17.61 8.71 2.46
CA ASP A 84 -16.54 9.57 2.00
C ASP A 84 -15.15 8.97 2.28
N LYS A 85 -14.97 8.36 3.46
CA LYS A 85 -13.75 7.59 3.76
C LYS A 85 -13.59 6.42 2.81
N LEU A 86 -14.65 5.65 2.53
CA LEU A 86 -14.60 4.53 1.59
C LEU A 86 -14.26 4.99 0.16
N ARG A 87 -14.84 6.11 -0.31
CA ARG A 87 -14.47 6.72 -1.60
C ARG A 87 -13.00 7.11 -1.64
N SER A 88 -12.52 7.73 -0.57
CA SER A 88 -11.12 8.19 -0.44
C SER A 88 -10.13 7.02 -0.55
N ILE A 89 -10.29 5.97 0.27
CA ILE A 89 -9.34 4.83 0.28
C ILE A 89 -9.43 3.95 -0.98
N LEU A 90 -10.54 4.01 -1.73
CA LEU A 90 -10.68 3.37 -3.04
C LEU A 90 -10.25 4.29 -4.19
N GLY A 91 -9.94 5.56 -3.91
CA GLY A 91 -9.56 6.55 -4.92
C GLY A 91 -10.67 6.90 -5.90
N ILE A 92 -11.93 6.74 -5.52
CA ILE A 92 -13.10 7.08 -6.34
C ILE A 92 -13.13 8.60 -6.53
N ALA A 93 -13.30 9.04 -7.78
CA ALA A 93 -13.33 10.47 -8.09
C ALA A 93 -14.52 11.16 -7.39
N THR A 94 -14.26 12.32 -6.78
CA THR A 94 -15.30 13.15 -6.16
C THR A 94 -16.26 13.74 -7.19
N GLN A 95 -15.79 13.92 -8.43
CA GLN A 95 -16.58 14.35 -9.58
C GLN A 95 -16.42 13.32 -10.70
N PRO A 96 -17.30 12.30 -10.79
CA PRO A 96 -17.24 11.32 -11.87
C PRO A 96 -17.55 11.97 -13.23
N VAL A 97 -17.06 11.36 -14.31
CA VAL A 97 -17.43 11.80 -15.66
C VAL A 97 -18.93 11.54 -15.84
N LYS A 98 -19.68 12.61 -16.14
CA LYS A 98 -21.12 12.50 -16.37
C LYS A 98 -21.40 11.60 -17.58
N VAL A 99 -22.09 10.48 -17.37
CA VAL A 99 -22.55 9.60 -18.46
C VAL A 99 -23.79 10.19 -19.10
N ASN A 100 -23.62 10.89 -20.22
CA ASN A 100 -24.75 11.42 -20.98
C ASN A 100 -25.31 10.41 -22.01
N LYS A 101 -24.56 9.36 -22.32
CA LYS A 101 -24.95 8.33 -23.29
C LYS A 101 -24.20 7.03 -23.05
N ILE A 102 -24.90 5.92 -23.28
CA ILE A 102 -24.30 4.59 -23.46
C ILE A 102 -24.24 4.31 -24.96
N GLU A 103 -23.06 3.99 -25.46
CA GLU A 103 -22.81 3.78 -26.89
C GLU A 103 -22.99 2.30 -27.24
N LEU A 104 -23.78 2.02 -28.29
CA LEU A 104 -23.79 0.71 -28.94
C LEU A 104 -22.55 0.61 -29.82
N ILE A 105 -21.76 -0.45 -29.67
CA ILE A 105 -20.54 -0.66 -30.44
C ILE A 105 -20.59 -1.98 -31.19
N ALA A 106 -20.07 -1.99 -32.42
CA ALA A 106 -19.94 -3.18 -33.26
C ALA A 106 -18.73 -3.04 -34.18
N ASN A 107 -18.12 -4.17 -34.55
CA ASN A 107 -17.16 -4.18 -35.65
C ASN A 107 -17.91 -3.99 -36.98
N VAL A 108 -17.23 -3.46 -38.01
CA VAL A 108 -17.85 -3.23 -39.33
C VAL A 108 -18.43 -4.50 -39.94
N SER A 109 -17.81 -5.65 -39.65
CA SER A 109 -18.21 -6.98 -40.12
C SER A 109 -19.22 -7.70 -39.23
N ASP A 110 -19.50 -7.16 -38.03
CA ASP A 110 -20.40 -7.77 -37.05
C ASP A 110 -21.73 -6.99 -36.97
N PRO A 111 -22.85 -7.66 -36.66
CA PRO A 111 -24.12 -6.97 -36.44
C PRO A 111 -24.09 -6.12 -35.15
N VAL A 112 -24.94 -5.08 -35.12
CA VAL A 112 -25.14 -4.26 -33.91
C VAL A 112 -25.89 -5.05 -32.84
N GLU A 113 -26.93 -5.78 -33.25
CA GLU A 113 -27.57 -6.80 -32.42
C GLU A 113 -26.65 -8.03 -32.32
N VAL A 114 -26.03 -8.21 -31.17
CA VAL A 114 -25.16 -9.37 -30.88
C VAL A 114 -25.94 -10.67 -30.93
N ALA A 115 -27.15 -10.67 -30.38
CA ALA A 115 -28.06 -11.80 -30.38
C ALA A 115 -29.49 -11.31 -30.16
N GLU A 116 -30.46 -12.13 -30.56
CA GLU A 116 -31.88 -11.84 -30.38
C GLU A 116 -32.64 -13.11 -30.02
N THR A 117 -33.57 -13.01 -29.06
CA THR A 117 -34.53 -14.06 -28.71
C THR A 117 -35.95 -13.54 -28.91
N ASN A 118 -36.98 -14.35 -28.62
CA ASN A 118 -38.35 -13.85 -28.63
C ASN A 118 -38.65 -12.80 -27.54
N LYS A 119 -37.81 -12.69 -26.51
CA LYS A 119 -38.07 -11.86 -25.31
C LYS A 119 -37.16 -10.63 -25.18
N TYR A 120 -35.93 -10.68 -25.66
CA TYR A 120 -34.95 -9.61 -25.48
C TYR A 120 -33.92 -9.60 -26.62
N THR A 121 -33.19 -8.49 -26.73
CA THR A 121 -32.10 -8.29 -27.69
C THR A 121 -30.82 -7.95 -26.93
N ILE A 122 -29.68 -8.47 -27.38
CA ILE A 122 -28.37 -8.24 -26.78
C ILE A 122 -27.56 -7.28 -27.65
N TYR A 123 -26.94 -6.29 -27.03
CA TYR A 123 -26.03 -5.35 -27.66
C TYR A 123 -24.69 -5.33 -26.95
N GLN A 124 -23.62 -5.03 -27.68
CA GLN A 124 -22.36 -4.65 -27.07
C GLN A 124 -22.37 -3.14 -26.79
N ILE A 125 -21.96 -2.77 -25.59
CA ILE A 125 -22.02 -1.38 -25.12
C ILE A 125 -20.68 -0.87 -24.59
N LYS A 126 -20.54 0.44 -24.61
CA LYS A 126 -19.43 1.20 -24.01
C LYS A 126 -19.95 2.48 -23.36
N TRP A 127 -19.41 2.85 -22.20
CA TRP A 127 -19.74 4.11 -21.52
C TRP A 127 -18.50 4.73 -20.87
N PRO A 128 -18.41 6.08 -20.79
CA PRO A 128 -17.32 6.75 -20.11
C PRO A 128 -17.41 6.54 -18.60
N VAL A 129 -16.26 6.40 -17.95
CA VAL A 129 -16.16 6.19 -16.48
C VAL A 129 -15.27 7.27 -15.86
N LEU A 130 -14.07 7.42 -16.40
CA LEU A 130 -13.13 8.51 -16.10
C LEU A 130 -12.59 9.06 -17.43
N GLU A 131 -11.80 10.13 -17.37
CA GLU A 131 -11.12 10.64 -18.56
C GLU A 131 -10.27 9.54 -19.20
N GLY A 132 -10.61 9.15 -20.44
CA GLY A 132 -9.94 8.06 -21.16
C GLY A 132 -10.25 6.63 -20.68
N VAL A 133 -10.96 6.46 -19.57
CA VAL A 133 -11.37 5.13 -19.04
C VAL A 133 -12.82 4.88 -19.40
N PHE A 134 -13.09 3.71 -19.98
CA PHE A 134 -14.41 3.29 -20.38
C PHE A 134 -14.76 1.94 -19.79
N GLY A 135 -16.03 1.78 -19.40
CA GLY A 135 -16.61 0.45 -19.21
C GLY A 135 -17.04 -0.10 -20.56
N GLU A 136 -16.83 -1.40 -20.77
CA GLU A 136 -17.37 -2.14 -21.90
C GLU A 136 -18.05 -3.42 -21.41
N GLY A 137 -19.12 -3.84 -22.09
CA GLY A 137 -19.89 -5.00 -21.67
C GLY A 137 -21.04 -5.31 -22.62
N LEU A 138 -22.04 -6.00 -22.09
CA LEU A 138 -23.28 -6.31 -22.81
C LEU A 138 -24.48 -5.58 -22.19
N LEU A 139 -25.41 -5.15 -23.04
CA LEU A 139 -26.76 -4.71 -22.66
C LEU A 139 -27.75 -5.75 -23.17
N LEU A 140 -28.51 -6.38 -22.28
CA LEU A 140 -29.65 -7.23 -22.61
C LEU A 140 -30.91 -6.40 -22.40
N LYS A 141 -31.53 -6.01 -23.51
CA LYS A 141 -32.70 -5.13 -23.52
C LYS A 141 -33.98 -5.94 -23.76
N PRO A 142 -34.95 -5.93 -22.83
CA PRO A 142 -36.20 -6.63 -23.02
C PRO A 142 -37.02 -5.99 -24.15
N LYS A 143 -37.82 -6.79 -24.86
CA LYS A 143 -38.74 -6.32 -25.91
C LYS A 143 -40.02 -5.68 -25.35
N VAL A 144 -40.13 -5.64 -24.03
CA VAL A 144 -41.19 -4.97 -23.27
C VAL A 144 -40.57 -3.83 -22.47
N ASN A 145 -41.41 -2.96 -21.90
CA ASN A 145 -40.91 -1.96 -20.94
C ASN A 145 -40.23 -2.68 -19.77
N PRO A 146 -39.00 -2.30 -19.40
CA PRO A 146 -38.29 -2.95 -18.31
C PRO A 146 -39.07 -2.85 -16.99
N LYS A 147 -39.21 -3.97 -16.27
CA LYS A 147 -39.76 -3.99 -14.90
C LYS A 147 -38.83 -3.32 -13.88
N GLY A 148 -37.54 -3.27 -14.22
CA GLY A 148 -36.45 -2.75 -13.41
C GLY A 148 -35.14 -2.98 -14.16
N HIS A 149 -34.06 -2.48 -13.59
CA HIS A 149 -32.74 -2.49 -14.20
C HIS A 149 -31.76 -3.24 -13.30
N PHE A 150 -30.89 -4.05 -13.89
CA PHE A 150 -29.87 -4.80 -13.16
C PHE A 150 -28.49 -4.59 -13.75
N ILE A 151 -27.50 -4.39 -12.88
CA ILE A 151 -26.08 -4.55 -13.24
C ILE A 151 -25.64 -5.91 -12.70
N VAL A 152 -25.27 -6.81 -13.60
CA VAL A 152 -24.80 -8.15 -13.25
C VAL A 152 -23.29 -8.20 -13.42
N LEU A 153 -22.58 -8.56 -12.36
CA LEU A 153 -21.14 -8.49 -12.27
C LEU A 153 -20.54 -9.92 -12.24
N PRO A 154 -19.76 -10.30 -13.26
CA PRO A 154 -19.06 -11.58 -13.28
C PRO A 154 -17.96 -11.66 -12.22
N ASP A 155 -17.49 -12.87 -11.91
CA ASP A 155 -16.14 -12.98 -11.34
C ASP A 155 -15.11 -12.48 -12.37
N ALA A 156 -13.92 -12.06 -11.92
CA ALA A 156 -12.92 -11.44 -12.80
C ALA A 156 -12.52 -12.30 -14.02
N ASP A 157 -12.54 -13.63 -13.91
CA ASP A 157 -12.17 -14.52 -15.01
C ASP A 157 -13.36 -14.94 -15.89
N GLN A 158 -14.57 -14.53 -15.53
CA GLN A 158 -15.78 -14.75 -16.34
C GLN A 158 -16.00 -13.57 -17.29
N ILE A 159 -16.46 -13.87 -18.51
CA ILE A 159 -16.81 -12.85 -19.51
C ILE A 159 -18.33 -12.59 -19.52
N PRO A 160 -18.78 -11.37 -19.88
CA PRO A 160 -20.19 -11.03 -19.95
C PRO A 160 -21.04 -12.03 -20.75
N GLU A 161 -20.49 -12.54 -21.85
CA GLU A 161 -21.11 -13.52 -22.74
C GLU A 161 -21.52 -14.81 -22.02
N GLN A 162 -20.77 -15.26 -21.02
CA GLN A 162 -21.09 -16.50 -20.30
C GLN A 162 -22.32 -16.31 -19.40
N LEU A 163 -22.45 -15.17 -18.71
CA LEU A 163 -23.62 -14.85 -17.89
C LEU A 163 -24.88 -14.57 -18.71
N ALA A 164 -24.70 -14.13 -19.97
CA ALA A 164 -25.78 -13.94 -20.93
C ALA A 164 -26.22 -15.23 -21.65
N GLY A 165 -25.49 -16.34 -21.46
CA GLY A 165 -25.73 -17.62 -22.14
C GLY A 165 -25.28 -17.66 -23.60
N LEU A 166 -24.41 -16.75 -24.03
CA LEU A 166 -23.81 -16.69 -25.36
C LEU A 166 -22.53 -17.54 -25.49
N ALA A 167 -21.87 -17.82 -24.36
CA ALA A 167 -20.64 -18.59 -24.29
C ALA A 167 -20.79 -19.79 -23.31
N PRO A 168 -20.00 -20.87 -23.48
CA PRO A 168 -20.04 -22.05 -22.62
C PRO A 168 -19.45 -21.78 -21.21
N ASP A 169 -19.28 -22.84 -20.42
CA ASP A 169 -18.56 -22.88 -19.13
C ASP A 169 -19.29 -22.27 -17.91
N ILE A 170 -20.47 -21.68 -18.10
CA ILE A 170 -21.39 -21.36 -16.99
C ILE A 170 -22.69 -22.14 -17.15
N ALA A 171 -23.07 -22.89 -16.10
CA ALA A 171 -24.31 -23.66 -16.06
C ALA A 171 -25.53 -22.74 -16.19
N GLU A 172 -26.60 -23.23 -16.84
CA GLU A 172 -27.82 -22.45 -17.10
C GLU A 172 -28.41 -21.81 -15.85
N GLY A 173 -28.36 -22.51 -14.71
CA GLY A 173 -28.84 -21.98 -13.42
C GLY A 173 -28.06 -20.77 -12.89
N SER A 174 -26.85 -20.52 -13.41
CA SER A 174 -25.94 -19.46 -12.97
C SER A 174 -25.79 -18.34 -14.02
N GLN A 175 -26.53 -18.41 -15.14
CA GLN A 175 -26.57 -17.37 -16.18
C GLN A 175 -27.45 -16.19 -15.73
N MET A 176 -27.07 -15.53 -14.62
CA MET A 176 -27.90 -14.52 -13.94
C MET A 176 -28.45 -13.45 -14.88
N ALA A 177 -27.64 -12.95 -15.82
CA ALA A 177 -28.07 -11.92 -16.75
C ALA A 177 -29.16 -12.42 -17.71
N ARG A 178 -29.05 -13.67 -18.17
CA ARG A 178 -30.07 -14.32 -19.00
C ARG A 178 -31.38 -14.50 -18.24
N HIS A 179 -31.33 -15.00 -17.00
CA HIS A 179 -32.52 -15.15 -16.15
C HIS A 179 -33.28 -13.85 -15.99
N LEU A 180 -32.57 -12.76 -15.67
CA LEU A 180 -33.20 -11.44 -15.49
C LEU A 180 -33.77 -10.91 -16.83
N ALA A 181 -33.01 -10.98 -17.93
CA ALA A 181 -33.48 -10.51 -19.22
C ALA A 181 -34.72 -11.27 -19.75
N GLU A 182 -34.77 -12.60 -19.57
CA GLU A 182 -35.92 -13.43 -19.95
C GLU A 182 -37.19 -13.14 -19.14
N ASN A 183 -37.07 -12.42 -18.02
CA ASN A 183 -38.18 -12.08 -17.14
C ASN A 183 -38.57 -10.60 -17.18
N GLY A 184 -38.06 -9.86 -18.17
CA GLY A 184 -38.47 -8.50 -18.50
C GLY A 184 -37.66 -7.40 -17.82
N PHE A 185 -36.45 -7.71 -17.34
CA PHE A 185 -35.52 -6.72 -16.81
C PHE A 185 -34.53 -6.26 -17.87
N GLU A 186 -34.13 -4.99 -17.83
CA GLU A 186 -32.99 -4.51 -18.61
C GLU A 186 -31.70 -4.78 -17.82
N VAL A 187 -30.74 -5.43 -18.46
CA VAL A 187 -29.53 -5.91 -17.77
C VAL A 187 -28.28 -5.39 -18.46
N ILE A 188 -27.37 -4.80 -17.69
CA ILE A 188 -26.01 -4.51 -18.13
C ILE A 188 -25.04 -5.46 -17.45
N VAL A 189 -24.12 -6.03 -18.23
CA VAL A 189 -23.07 -6.93 -17.75
C VAL A 189 -21.70 -6.32 -18.07
N PRO A 190 -21.08 -5.59 -17.13
CA PRO A 190 -19.75 -5.01 -17.33
C PRO A 190 -18.67 -6.08 -17.40
N THR A 191 -17.58 -5.75 -18.07
CA THR A 191 -16.35 -6.55 -18.08
C THR A 191 -15.43 -6.08 -16.95
N LEU A 192 -15.02 -7.00 -16.07
CA LEU A 192 -14.01 -6.76 -15.03
C LEU A 192 -12.60 -7.12 -15.55
N ILE A 193 -11.56 -6.58 -14.95
CA ILE A 193 -10.17 -6.93 -15.27
C ILE A 193 -9.90 -8.35 -14.81
N ASN A 194 -9.53 -9.24 -15.74
CA ASN A 194 -9.27 -10.64 -15.43
C ASN A 194 -7.95 -10.87 -14.68
N ARG A 195 -7.71 -12.11 -14.23
CA ARG A 195 -6.48 -12.52 -13.53
C ARG A 195 -5.41 -13.08 -14.49
N GLU A 196 -5.47 -12.74 -15.77
CA GLU A 196 -4.48 -13.18 -16.75
C GLU A 196 -3.06 -12.84 -16.27
N VAL A 197 -2.17 -13.83 -16.25
CA VAL A 197 -0.77 -13.64 -15.85
C VAL A 197 -0.03 -12.96 -17.00
N LEU A 198 0.50 -11.77 -16.71
CA LEU A 198 1.34 -10.97 -17.58
C LEU A 198 2.82 -11.31 -17.36
N GLU A 199 3.72 -10.50 -17.90
CA GLU A 199 5.15 -10.64 -17.65
C GLU A 199 5.48 -10.52 -16.15
N LYS A 200 6.55 -11.20 -15.71
CA LYS A 200 7.07 -11.16 -14.33
C LYS A 200 6.08 -11.67 -13.27
N ASP A 201 5.25 -12.65 -13.62
CA ASP A 201 4.32 -13.34 -12.70
C ASP A 201 3.35 -12.37 -11.98
N GLN A 202 2.92 -11.32 -12.69
CA GLN A 202 1.90 -10.39 -12.22
C GLN A 202 0.56 -10.68 -12.92
N SER A 203 -0.52 -10.76 -12.15
CA SER A 203 -1.86 -10.78 -12.76
C SER A 203 -2.19 -9.41 -13.37
N ALA A 204 -3.06 -9.36 -14.38
CA ALA A 204 -3.54 -8.09 -14.92
C ALA A 204 -4.22 -7.20 -13.86
N ARG A 205 -4.85 -7.80 -12.84
CA ARG A 205 -5.37 -7.08 -11.66
C ARG A 205 -4.25 -6.46 -10.83
N GLU A 206 -3.20 -7.23 -10.52
CA GLU A 206 -2.02 -6.72 -9.80
C GLU A 206 -1.32 -5.60 -10.56
N TRP A 207 -1.16 -5.75 -11.88
CA TRP A 207 -0.54 -4.75 -12.74
C TRP A 207 -1.20 -3.38 -12.61
N ILE A 208 -2.53 -3.33 -12.66
CA ILE A 208 -3.26 -2.07 -12.47
C ILE A 208 -3.20 -1.61 -11.00
N TYR A 209 -3.33 -2.53 -10.04
CA TYR A 209 -3.30 -2.20 -8.61
C TYR A 209 -2.00 -1.50 -8.20
N ARG A 210 -0.82 -2.05 -8.55
CA ARG A 210 0.47 -1.55 -8.08
C ARG A 210 0.71 -0.09 -8.47
N GLN A 211 0.49 0.25 -9.73
CA GLN A 211 0.62 1.63 -10.20
C GLN A 211 -0.47 2.56 -9.62
N ALA A 212 -1.70 2.06 -9.50
CA ALA A 212 -2.84 2.85 -9.05
C ALA A 212 -2.70 3.23 -7.57
N PHE A 213 -2.22 2.31 -6.74
CA PHE A 213 -2.06 2.49 -5.30
C PHE A 213 -1.15 3.69 -4.98
N GLN A 214 0.01 3.78 -5.67
CA GLN A 214 0.92 4.93 -5.57
C GLN A 214 0.24 6.27 -5.87
N MET A 215 -0.75 6.28 -6.77
CA MET A 215 -1.52 7.45 -7.19
C MET A 215 -2.84 7.62 -6.42
N GLY A 216 -3.01 6.92 -5.29
CA GLY A 216 -4.21 7.03 -4.45
C GLY A 216 -5.46 6.52 -5.14
N LYS A 217 -5.29 5.55 -6.05
CA LYS A 217 -6.33 4.84 -6.80
C LYS A 217 -6.30 3.36 -6.43
N HIS A 218 -7.41 2.68 -6.64
CA HIS A 218 -7.51 1.25 -6.42
C HIS A 218 -8.29 0.58 -7.54
N LEU A 219 -7.93 -0.66 -7.91
CA LEU A 219 -8.62 -1.43 -8.95
C LEU A 219 -10.13 -1.58 -8.65
N ILE A 220 -10.46 -2.00 -7.43
CA ILE A 220 -11.84 -2.02 -6.91
C ILE A 220 -12.53 -0.66 -7.12
N GLY A 221 -11.85 0.46 -6.88
CA GLY A 221 -12.40 1.79 -7.10
C GLY A 221 -12.69 2.09 -8.57
N PHE A 222 -11.85 1.63 -9.50
CA PHE A 222 -12.15 1.74 -10.94
C PHE A 222 -13.38 0.93 -11.33
N GLU A 223 -13.47 -0.33 -10.89
CA GLU A 223 -14.57 -1.24 -11.23
C GLU A 223 -15.90 -0.79 -10.58
N VAL A 224 -15.87 -0.32 -9.33
CA VAL A 224 -17.02 0.31 -8.67
C VAL A 224 -17.48 1.54 -9.44
N GLN A 225 -16.57 2.40 -9.91
CA GLN A 225 -16.96 3.58 -10.70
C GLN A 225 -17.66 3.21 -12.01
N GLN A 226 -17.35 2.06 -12.62
CA GLN A 226 -18.11 1.59 -13.78
C GLN A 226 -19.59 1.34 -13.43
N VAL A 227 -19.84 0.75 -12.26
CA VAL A 227 -21.19 0.49 -11.72
C VAL A 227 -21.90 1.79 -11.36
N LEU A 228 -21.23 2.69 -10.63
CA LEU A 228 -21.78 3.98 -10.23
C LEU A 228 -22.19 4.83 -11.45
N ALA A 229 -21.38 4.79 -12.51
CA ALA A 229 -21.65 5.50 -13.76
C ALA A 229 -22.94 5.01 -14.45
N ILE A 230 -23.20 3.70 -14.45
CA ILE A 230 -24.45 3.12 -14.98
C ILE A 230 -25.64 3.46 -14.07
N SER A 231 -25.49 3.30 -12.77
CA SER A 231 -26.54 3.61 -11.79
C SER A 231 -26.99 5.06 -11.91
N GLN A 232 -26.04 6.00 -11.96
CA GLN A 232 -26.31 7.42 -12.20
C GLN A 232 -27.03 7.65 -13.53
N TYR A 233 -26.55 7.02 -14.62
CA TYR A 233 -27.19 7.16 -15.93
C TYR A 233 -28.66 6.75 -15.88
N TRP A 234 -28.98 5.59 -15.31
CA TRP A 234 -30.36 5.13 -15.21
C TRP A 234 -31.22 6.01 -14.30
N GLN A 235 -30.69 6.48 -13.17
CA GLN A 235 -31.38 7.45 -12.30
C GLN A 235 -31.75 8.74 -13.05
N GLU A 236 -30.81 9.31 -13.82
CA GLU A 236 -31.06 10.52 -14.60
C GLU A 236 -32.07 10.30 -15.75
N HIS A 237 -32.27 9.05 -16.17
CA HIS A 237 -33.24 8.66 -17.21
C HIS A 237 -34.54 8.06 -16.63
N GLY A 238 -34.79 8.24 -15.34
CA GLY A 238 -36.07 7.90 -14.70
C GLY A 238 -36.26 6.41 -14.42
N ALA A 239 -35.17 5.66 -14.19
CA ALA A 239 -35.29 4.29 -13.71
C ALA A 239 -35.84 4.24 -12.28
N ASP A 240 -36.94 3.51 -12.10
CA ASP A 240 -37.61 3.40 -10.80
C ASP A 240 -36.94 2.41 -9.84
N LYS A 241 -36.35 1.32 -10.37
CA LYS A 241 -35.75 0.23 -9.59
C LYS A 241 -34.43 -0.23 -10.20
N ILE A 242 -33.36 -0.22 -9.41
CA ILE A 242 -32.00 -0.62 -9.79
C ILE A 242 -31.46 -1.66 -8.81
N GLY A 243 -31.07 -2.82 -9.33
CA GLY A 243 -30.46 -3.90 -8.55
C GLY A 243 -29.06 -4.27 -9.01
N LEU A 244 -28.29 -4.88 -8.10
CA LEU A 244 -26.99 -5.48 -8.40
C LEU A 244 -27.03 -7.00 -8.16
N ALA A 245 -26.31 -7.75 -8.98
CA ALA A 245 -26.05 -9.16 -8.72
C ALA A 245 -24.61 -9.51 -9.11
N GLY A 246 -23.80 -9.99 -8.17
CA GLY A 246 -22.39 -10.25 -8.41
C GLY A 246 -21.91 -11.59 -7.88
N PHE A 247 -20.93 -12.19 -8.56
CA PHE A 247 -20.23 -13.40 -8.12
C PHE A 247 -18.73 -13.17 -7.97
N GLY A 248 -18.11 -13.71 -6.91
CA GLY A 248 -16.66 -13.62 -6.70
C GLY A 248 -16.19 -12.16 -6.56
N GLU A 249 -15.27 -11.71 -7.42
CA GLU A 249 -14.90 -10.28 -7.48
C GLU A 249 -16.11 -9.39 -7.80
N GLY A 250 -17.01 -9.83 -8.69
CA GLY A 250 -18.25 -9.13 -8.96
C GLY A 250 -19.14 -9.00 -7.72
N GLY A 251 -19.11 -9.98 -6.81
CA GLY A 251 -19.80 -9.92 -5.52
C GLY A 251 -19.18 -8.86 -4.59
N LEU A 252 -17.85 -8.78 -4.53
CA LEU A 252 -17.12 -7.71 -3.83
C LEU A 252 -17.47 -6.34 -4.39
N ILE A 253 -17.42 -6.15 -5.72
CA ILE A 253 -17.78 -4.89 -6.36
C ILE A 253 -19.26 -4.55 -6.10
N ALA A 254 -20.16 -5.54 -6.13
CA ALA A 254 -21.57 -5.33 -5.86
C ALA A 254 -21.83 -4.82 -4.43
N LEU A 255 -21.19 -5.44 -3.43
CA LEU A 255 -21.31 -5.02 -2.02
C LEU A 255 -20.79 -3.58 -1.82
N VAL A 256 -19.61 -3.28 -2.37
CA VAL A 256 -18.99 -1.96 -2.23
C VAL A 256 -19.80 -0.88 -2.95
N ALA A 257 -20.27 -1.15 -4.17
CA ALA A 257 -21.11 -0.22 -4.92
C ALA A 257 -22.45 0.02 -4.21
N ALA A 258 -23.11 -1.03 -3.71
CA ALA A 258 -24.34 -0.90 -2.94
C ALA A 258 -24.13 -0.09 -1.64
N ALA A 259 -22.99 -0.22 -0.96
CA ALA A 259 -22.67 0.57 0.22
C ALA A 259 -22.51 2.07 -0.10
N LEU A 260 -21.95 2.40 -1.27
CA LEU A 260 -21.63 3.76 -1.70
C LEU A 260 -22.78 4.51 -2.37
N ASP A 261 -23.59 3.83 -3.17
CA ASP A 261 -24.69 4.44 -3.91
C ASP A 261 -26.03 4.08 -3.28
N THR A 262 -26.70 5.08 -2.73
CA THR A 262 -27.99 4.93 -2.06
C THR A 262 -29.17 4.70 -3.02
N ASN A 263 -28.95 4.86 -4.33
CA ASN A 263 -29.99 4.67 -5.35
C ASN A 263 -30.16 3.21 -5.80
N ILE A 264 -29.34 2.31 -5.27
CA ILE A 264 -29.40 0.87 -5.56
C ILE A 264 -30.37 0.21 -4.58
N ASP A 265 -31.50 -0.31 -5.05
CA ASP A 265 -32.58 -0.83 -4.22
C ASP A 265 -32.24 -2.16 -3.54
N ALA A 266 -31.51 -3.04 -4.23
CA ALA A 266 -31.07 -4.30 -3.66
C ALA A 266 -29.78 -4.83 -4.31
N SER A 267 -29.03 -5.65 -3.58
CA SER A 267 -27.81 -6.29 -4.09
C SER A 267 -27.75 -7.77 -3.71
N LEU A 268 -27.42 -8.63 -4.67
CA LEU A 268 -27.04 -10.02 -4.47
C LEU A 268 -25.52 -10.13 -4.51
N VAL A 269 -24.97 -10.66 -3.41
CA VAL A 269 -23.54 -10.87 -3.21
C VAL A 269 -23.30 -12.37 -3.09
N SER A 270 -22.75 -12.96 -4.15
CA SER A 270 -22.52 -14.40 -4.25
C SER A 270 -21.03 -14.74 -4.23
N GLY A 271 -20.62 -15.71 -3.43
CA GLY A 271 -19.23 -16.17 -3.37
C GLY A 271 -18.24 -15.16 -2.76
N TYR A 272 -18.72 -14.10 -2.11
CA TYR A 272 -17.90 -13.11 -1.40
C TYR A 272 -18.63 -12.57 -0.15
N PHE A 273 -18.30 -13.07 1.04
CA PHE A 273 -18.71 -12.42 2.30
C PHE A 273 -17.99 -13.06 3.50
N GLY A 274 -17.59 -12.26 4.49
CA GLY A 274 -17.14 -12.72 5.80
C GLY A 274 -15.62 -12.83 5.99
N GLN A 275 -14.78 -12.32 5.09
CA GLN A 275 -13.33 -12.56 5.06
C GLN A 275 -12.53 -11.63 6.01
N GLN A 276 -12.92 -11.48 7.28
CA GLN A 276 -12.41 -10.37 8.11
C GLN A 276 -11.03 -10.55 8.77
N GLN A 277 -10.60 -11.77 9.12
CA GLN A 277 -9.41 -11.95 9.99
C GLN A 277 -8.07 -11.97 9.23
N GLU A 278 -8.10 -12.24 7.92
CA GLU A 278 -6.89 -12.42 7.10
C GLU A 278 -6.98 -11.65 5.78
N LYS A 279 -7.62 -10.47 5.75
CA LYS A 279 -7.70 -9.63 4.52
C LYS A 279 -6.33 -9.34 3.91
N TRP A 280 -5.29 -9.32 4.74
CA TRP A 280 -3.92 -9.14 4.28
C TRP A 280 -3.38 -10.34 3.49
N ASP A 281 -3.95 -11.56 3.61
CA ASP A 281 -3.56 -12.78 2.87
C ASP A 281 -4.42 -13.06 1.61
N GLU A 282 -5.45 -12.25 1.35
CA GLU A 282 -6.17 -12.25 0.06
C GLU A 282 -5.21 -11.89 -1.11
N PRO A 283 -5.58 -11.91 -2.40
CA PRO A 283 -4.68 -11.43 -3.45
C PRO A 283 -4.29 -9.96 -3.26
N ILE A 284 -3.05 -9.59 -3.64
CA ILE A 284 -2.51 -8.23 -3.44
C ILE A 284 -3.42 -7.12 -3.98
N TYR A 285 -4.14 -7.36 -5.08
CA TYR A 285 -5.08 -6.40 -5.67
C TYR A 285 -6.35 -6.14 -4.82
N ARG A 286 -6.49 -6.79 -3.66
CA ARG A 286 -7.54 -6.53 -2.65
C ARG A 286 -7.01 -5.85 -1.38
N ASN A 287 -5.71 -5.55 -1.29
CA ASN A 287 -5.15 -4.82 -0.16
C ASN A 287 -5.53 -3.33 -0.22
N ILE A 288 -6.37 -2.88 0.70
CA ILE A 288 -6.87 -1.50 0.71
C ILE A 288 -6.27 -0.77 1.91
N TRP A 289 -5.70 0.41 1.66
CA TRP A 289 -5.12 1.28 2.69
C TRP A 289 -6.15 1.64 3.76
N ASP A 290 -5.80 1.42 5.02
CA ASP A 290 -6.59 1.78 6.21
C ASP A 290 -8.00 1.15 6.25
N PHE A 291 -8.25 0.08 5.49
CA PHE A 291 -9.58 -0.51 5.43
C PHE A 291 -10.04 -1.11 6.76
N SER A 292 -9.18 -1.86 7.45
CA SER A 292 -9.54 -2.59 8.67
C SER A 292 -9.88 -1.67 9.84
N THR A 293 -9.32 -0.45 9.87
CA THR A 293 -9.66 0.57 10.88
C THR A 293 -11.12 1.04 10.75
N HIS A 294 -11.66 1.07 9.53
CA HIS A 294 -12.96 1.68 9.28
C HIS A 294 -14.05 0.70 8.86
N PHE A 295 -13.68 -0.41 8.22
CA PHE A 295 -14.62 -1.28 7.52
C PHE A 295 -14.30 -2.75 7.69
N GLY A 296 -15.35 -3.53 7.52
CA GLY A 296 -15.36 -4.96 7.28
C GLY A 296 -16.63 -5.29 6.49
N ASP A 297 -16.78 -6.52 6.05
CA ASP A 297 -17.91 -6.86 5.15
C ASP A 297 -19.28 -6.64 5.83
N ALA A 298 -19.37 -6.81 7.15
CA ALA A 298 -20.59 -6.56 7.92
C ALA A 298 -20.91 -5.05 8.01
N GLU A 299 -19.89 -4.21 8.15
CA GLU A 299 -20.00 -2.75 8.15
C GLU A 299 -20.42 -2.23 6.77
N LEU A 300 -19.82 -2.74 5.69
CA LEU A 300 -20.25 -2.43 4.31
C LEU A 300 -21.71 -2.85 4.07
N ALA A 301 -22.09 -4.05 4.51
CA ALA A 301 -23.48 -4.51 4.44
C ALA A 301 -24.44 -3.65 5.28
N ALA A 302 -24.00 -3.15 6.43
CA ALA A 302 -24.80 -2.25 7.26
C ALA A 302 -25.04 -0.89 6.57
N MET A 303 -24.13 -0.43 5.72
CA MET A 303 -24.30 0.78 4.89
C MET A 303 -25.34 0.60 3.76
N VAL A 304 -25.63 -0.65 3.37
CA VAL A 304 -26.70 -0.97 2.41
C VAL A 304 -28.06 -0.77 3.05
N ALA A 305 -28.23 -1.22 4.30
CA ALA A 305 -29.49 -1.14 5.03
C ALA A 305 -30.05 0.31 5.09
N PRO A 306 -31.38 0.49 4.99
CA PRO A 306 -32.43 -0.54 4.99
C PRO A 306 -32.72 -1.17 3.62
N ARG A 307 -31.89 -0.93 2.59
CA ARG A 307 -32.08 -1.49 1.25
C ARG A 307 -31.76 -2.99 1.23
N GLY A 308 -32.24 -3.68 0.19
CA GLY A 308 -32.20 -5.14 0.11
C GLY A 308 -30.78 -5.70 -0.01
N LEU A 309 -30.45 -6.73 0.77
CA LEU A 309 -29.17 -7.44 0.64
C LEU A 309 -29.36 -8.96 0.68
N VAL A 310 -29.01 -9.63 -0.41
CA VAL A 310 -28.94 -11.08 -0.47
C VAL A 310 -27.48 -11.51 -0.41
N ILE A 311 -27.13 -12.38 0.52
CA ILE A 311 -25.80 -13.01 0.61
C ILE A 311 -25.97 -14.49 0.29
N GLU A 312 -25.19 -14.97 -0.67
CA GLU A 312 -25.23 -16.36 -1.12
C GLU A 312 -23.92 -17.06 -0.79
N HIS A 313 -24.01 -18.15 0.00
CA HIS A 313 -22.86 -19.00 0.29
C HIS A 313 -22.55 -19.89 -0.91
N SER A 314 -21.85 -19.32 -1.88
CA SER A 314 -21.57 -19.98 -3.15
C SER A 314 -20.16 -20.52 -3.23
N GLN A 315 -20.01 -21.63 -3.94
CA GLN A 315 -18.72 -22.25 -4.18
C GLN A 315 -17.93 -21.47 -5.24
N LEU A 316 -16.70 -21.08 -4.90
CA LEU A 316 -15.72 -20.58 -5.87
C LEU A 316 -15.13 -21.76 -6.68
N PRO A 317 -14.96 -21.63 -8.00
CA PRO A 317 -14.27 -22.63 -8.82
C PRO A 317 -12.85 -22.89 -8.32
N GLU A 318 -12.37 -24.13 -8.43
CA GLU A 318 -10.98 -24.49 -8.05
C GLU A 318 -9.93 -23.69 -8.82
N GLU A 319 -10.23 -23.25 -10.05
CA GLU A 319 -9.35 -22.39 -10.86
C GLU A 319 -9.28 -20.94 -10.37
N VAL A 320 -10.34 -20.46 -9.70
CA VAL A 320 -10.41 -19.12 -9.09
C VAL A 320 -9.76 -19.12 -7.72
N ILE A 321 -9.90 -20.21 -6.98
CA ILE A 321 -9.10 -20.49 -5.81
C ILE A 321 -7.68 -20.68 -6.32
N LEU A 322 -6.90 -19.61 -6.35
CA LEU A 322 -5.48 -19.67 -6.66
C LEU A 322 -4.74 -19.94 -5.36
N PRO A 323 -4.44 -21.20 -4.98
CA PRO A 323 -3.24 -21.42 -4.22
C PRO A 323 -2.13 -21.10 -5.21
N THR A 324 -1.73 -19.83 -5.32
CA THR A 324 -0.32 -19.59 -5.60
C THR A 324 0.36 -20.29 -4.43
N GLN A 325 0.73 -21.56 -4.63
CA GLN A 325 1.00 -22.46 -3.52
C GLN A 325 2.12 -21.80 -2.74
N LYS A 326 1.82 -21.34 -1.51
CA LYS A 326 2.85 -21.02 -0.54
C LYS A 326 3.87 -22.15 -0.66
N PRO A 327 5.13 -21.87 -1.06
CA PRO A 327 6.05 -22.91 -1.49
C PRO A 327 6.06 -24.08 -0.51
N LYS A 328 6.10 -25.32 -1.01
CA LYS A 328 6.10 -26.53 -0.17
C LYS A 328 7.20 -26.48 0.90
N GLU A 329 8.32 -25.85 0.56
CA GLU A 329 9.36 -25.40 1.50
C GLU A 329 9.31 -23.88 1.55
N TYR A 330 8.69 -23.31 2.59
CA TYR A 330 8.58 -21.88 2.79
C TYR A 330 9.70 -21.42 3.73
N ASP A 331 10.75 -20.80 3.17
CA ASP A 331 11.64 -19.93 3.95
C ASP A 331 11.06 -18.51 3.90
N PRO A 332 10.48 -17.99 5.00
CA PRO A 332 9.94 -16.63 5.05
C PRO A 332 10.98 -15.57 4.73
N PHE A 333 12.28 -15.88 4.81
CA PHE A 333 13.38 -14.98 4.52
C PHE A 333 13.90 -15.10 3.07
N SER A 334 13.17 -15.79 2.20
CA SER A 334 13.43 -15.88 0.76
C SER A 334 12.30 -15.24 -0.05
N TYR A 335 12.54 -14.94 -1.32
CA TYR A 335 11.48 -14.46 -2.21
C TYR A 335 10.73 -15.64 -2.82
N SER A 336 9.43 -15.78 -2.53
CA SER A 336 8.58 -16.85 -3.10
C SER A 336 7.71 -16.39 -4.26
N GLY A 337 7.48 -15.09 -4.41
CA GLY A 337 6.47 -14.56 -5.33
C GLY A 337 5.01 -14.76 -4.87
N TYR A 338 4.79 -15.38 -3.70
CA TYR A 338 3.46 -15.52 -3.11
C TYR A 338 2.89 -14.15 -2.72
N LYS A 339 1.74 -13.80 -3.31
CA LYS A 339 1.06 -12.50 -3.15
C LYS A 339 -0.39 -12.68 -2.68
N GLY A 340 -0.61 -13.73 -1.88
CA GLY A 340 -1.90 -14.11 -1.32
C GLY A 340 -2.72 -15.05 -2.20
N ALA A 341 -3.80 -15.56 -1.63
CA ALA A 341 -4.67 -16.54 -2.24
C ALA A 341 -6.15 -16.17 -2.09
N LEU A 342 -6.96 -16.53 -3.07
CA LEU A 342 -8.41 -16.55 -2.90
C LEU A 342 -8.80 -17.83 -2.19
N THR A 343 -9.48 -17.70 -1.06
CA THR A 343 -9.97 -18.84 -0.28
C THR A 343 -11.48 -18.81 -0.16
N GLN A 344 -12.09 -19.99 -0.10
CA GLN A 344 -13.51 -20.14 0.16
C GLN A 344 -13.81 -19.79 1.62
N THR A 345 -14.73 -18.85 1.87
CA THR A 345 -15.22 -18.61 3.24
C THR A 345 -16.04 -19.81 3.71
N ASP A 346 -15.71 -20.33 4.89
CA ASP A 346 -16.51 -21.36 5.54
C ASP A 346 -17.85 -20.79 6.03
N PHE A 347 -18.86 -21.65 6.15
CA PHE A 347 -20.21 -21.22 6.50
C PHE A 347 -20.29 -20.54 7.88
N LYS A 348 -19.51 -20.99 8.86
CA LYS A 348 -19.56 -20.45 10.22
C LYS A 348 -19.09 -18.99 10.22
N THR A 349 -17.94 -18.73 9.62
CA THR A 349 -17.38 -17.38 9.49
C THR A 349 -18.34 -16.46 8.72
N LEU A 350 -18.92 -16.95 7.62
CA LEU A 350 -19.92 -16.21 6.85
C LEU A 350 -21.16 -15.89 7.70
N GLN A 351 -21.71 -16.88 8.40
CA GLN A 351 -22.90 -16.74 9.23
C GLN A 351 -22.67 -15.76 10.39
N GLU A 352 -21.48 -15.77 11.00
CA GLU A 352 -21.08 -14.82 12.05
C GLU A 352 -21.02 -13.38 11.50
N ALA A 353 -20.37 -13.19 10.34
CA ALA A 353 -20.36 -11.90 9.66
C ALA A 353 -21.78 -11.44 9.28
N PHE A 354 -22.61 -12.34 8.77
CA PHE A 354 -24.01 -12.05 8.42
C PHE A 354 -24.77 -11.61 9.67
N ASN A 355 -24.69 -12.34 10.77
CA ASN A 355 -25.41 -12.02 12.00
C ASN A 355 -25.00 -10.64 12.57
N ARG A 356 -23.72 -10.27 12.46
CA ARG A 356 -23.20 -8.97 12.93
C ARG A 356 -23.85 -7.76 12.26
N ILE A 357 -24.32 -7.86 11.02
CA ILE A 357 -24.97 -6.71 10.35
C ILE A 357 -26.14 -6.18 11.18
N SER A 358 -26.93 -7.05 11.84
CA SER A 358 -28.04 -6.61 12.70
C SER A 358 -27.64 -6.07 14.07
N LEU A 359 -26.40 -6.33 14.50
CA LEU A 359 -25.84 -5.70 15.70
C LEU A 359 -25.44 -4.25 15.40
N ILE A 360 -24.96 -4.00 14.18
CA ILE A 360 -24.59 -2.67 13.68
C ILE A 360 -25.86 -1.89 13.31
N GLU A 361 -26.72 -2.46 12.47
CA GLU A 361 -27.94 -1.83 11.98
C GLU A 361 -29.19 -2.66 12.27
N LYS A 362 -29.95 -2.26 13.30
CA LYS A 362 -31.13 -3.00 13.77
C LYS A 362 -32.19 -3.21 12.69
N ASN A 363 -32.38 -2.24 11.78
CA ASN A 363 -33.37 -2.36 10.71
C ASN A 363 -32.92 -3.29 9.59
N ALA A 364 -31.63 -3.61 9.49
CA ALA A 364 -31.12 -4.55 8.49
C ALA A 364 -31.73 -5.96 8.64
N ARG A 365 -32.25 -6.31 9.83
CA ARG A 365 -32.88 -7.62 10.08
C ARG A 365 -34.10 -7.91 9.20
N TYR A 366 -34.71 -6.86 8.63
CA TYR A 366 -35.95 -6.98 7.86
C TYR A 366 -35.72 -7.15 6.36
N ASN A 367 -34.62 -6.61 5.82
CA ASN A 367 -34.39 -6.51 4.38
C ASN A 367 -33.07 -7.18 3.97
N ARG A 368 -32.80 -8.36 4.54
CA ARG A 368 -31.63 -9.17 4.18
C ARG A 368 -31.98 -10.65 4.14
N VAL A 369 -31.33 -11.38 3.24
CA VAL A 369 -31.53 -12.83 3.06
C VAL A 369 -30.17 -13.52 2.99
N LEU A 370 -30.02 -14.63 3.71
CA LEU A 370 -28.89 -15.54 3.56
C LEU A 370 -29.37 -16.79 2.82
N VAL A 371 -28.77 -17.09 1.68
CA VAL A 371 -29.10 -18.24 0.85
C VAL A 371 -27.98 -19.26 0.91
N THR A 372 -28.33 -20.50 1.29
CA THR A 372 -27.41 -21.64 1.41
C THR A 372 -28.05 -22.92 0.88
N GLY A 373 -27.23 -23.96 0.72
CA GLY A 373 -27.67 -25.32 0.41
C GLY A 373 -28.22 -26.05 1.63
N GLN A 374 -28.72 -27.26 1.41
CA GLN A 374 -29.17 -28.13 2.50
C GLN A 374 -28.02 -28.36 3.50
N ASN A 375 -28.34 -28.36 4.79
CA ASN A 375 -27.36 -28.47 5.88
C ASN A 375 -26.23 -27.42 5.83
N SER A 376 -26.55 -26.20 5.35
CA SER A 376 -25.60 -25.09 5.27
C SER A 376 -24.38 -25.36 4.37
N THR A 377 -24.59 -26.17 3.32
CA THR A 377 -23.59 -26.39 2.27
C THR A 377 -23.53 -25.23 1.30
N SER A 378 -22.42 -25.10 0.58
CA SER A 378 -22.29 -24.14 -0.50
C SER A 378 -23.16 -24.52 -1.70
N ILE A 379 -23.62 -23.53 -2.45
CA ILE A 379 -24.45 -23.69 -3.65
C ILE A 379 -23.76 -23.15 -4.91
N ALA A 380 -24.36 -23.43 -6.07
CA ALA A 380 -23.99 -22.75 -7.30
C ALA A 380 -24.34 -21.26 -7.19
N PHE A 381 -23.48 -20.42 -7.74
CA PHE A 381 -23.67 -18.98 -7.70
C PHE A 381 -24.87 -18.54 -8.56
N GLY A 382 -25.50 -17.43 -8.16
CA GLY A 382 -26.63 -16.88 -8.88
C GLY A 382 -27.84 -17.80 -8.85
N SER A 383 -28.04 -18.53 -7.74
CA SER A 383 -29.11 -19.51 -7.63
C SER A 383 -30.48 -18.86 -7.78
N MET A 384 -31.48 -19.65 -8.21
CA MET A 384 -32.86 -19.16 -8.33
C MET A 384 -33.41 -18.62 -7.01
N ASN A 385 -33.03 -19.21 -5.87
CA ASN A 385 -33.44 -18.70 -4.56
C ASN A 385 -32.82 -17.33 -4.29
N GLY A 386 -31.54 -17.13 -4.65
CA GLY A 386 -30.86 -15.84 -4.52
C GLY A 386 -31.46 -14.77 -5.42
N LEU A 387 -31.71 -15.09 -6.70
CA LEU A 387 -32.28 -14.15 -7.65
C LEU A 387 -33.74 -13.80 -7.34
N ASN A 388 -34.57 -14.77 -6.94
CA ASN A 388 -35.95 -14.48 -6.51
C ASN A 388 -35.95 -13.60 -5.25
N ALA A 389 -35.11 -13.92 -4.25
CA ALA A 389 -34.99 -13.09 -3.04
C ALA A 389 -34.53 -11.66 -3.38
N LEU A 390 -33.65 -11.50 -4.37
CA LEU A 390 -33.19 -10.19 -4.83
C LEU A 390 -34.34 -9.37 -5.41
N VAL A 391 -35.13 -9.97 -6.31
CA VAL A 391 -36.28 -9.34 -6.96
C VAL A 391 -37.40 -9.02 -5.96
N ASP A 392 -37.65 -9.93 -5.01
CA ASP A 392 -38.61 -9.73 -3.92
C ASP A 392 -38.21 -8.52 -3.04
N LEU A 393 -36.93 -8.39 -2.70
CA LEU A 393 -36.41 -7.25 -1.94
C LEU A 393 -36.45 -5.92 -2.71
N MET A 394 -36.57 -5.97 -4.03
CA MET A 394 -36.84 -4.78 -4.87
C MET A 394 -38.33 -4.45 -4.96
N GLU A 395 -39.19 -5.26 -4.34
CA GLU A 395 -40.66 -5.13 -4.35
C GLU A 395 -41.26 -5.33 -5.74
N ILE A 396 -40.68 -6.23 -6.54
CA ILE A 396 -41.16 -6.54 -7.90
C ILE A 396 -41.75 -7.95 -7.88
N GLU A 397 -43.02 -8.08 -8.24
CA GLU A 397 -43.70 -9.39 -8.23
C GLU A 397 -43.28 -10.28 -9.41
N GLY A 398 -42.97 -11.55 -9.11
CA GLY A 398 -42.85 -12.61 -10.10
C GLY A 398 -41.67 -13.56 -9.84
N ASN A 399 -41.88 -14.85 -10.10
CA ASN A 399 -40.79 -15.81 -10.11
C ASN A 399 -40.01 -15.70 -11.41
N LEU A 400 -38.69 -15.82 -11.32
CA LEU A 400 -37.83 -15.88 -12.49
C LEU A 400 -37.91 -17.29 -13.11
N ASP A 401 -38.38 -17.39 -14.34
CA ASP A 401 -38.40 -18.63 -15.11
C ASP A 401 -37.39 -18.57 -16.27
N LEU A 402 -36.73 -19.69 -16.58
CA LEU A 402 -35.82 -19.80 -17.72
C LEU A 402 -36.44 -20.65 -18.82
N SER A 403 -36.48 -20.13 -20.05
CA SER A 403 -36.93 -20.87 -21.22
C SER A 403 -35.79 -21.68 -21.86
N SER A 404 -36.15 -22.56 -22.79
CA SER A 404 -35.17 -23.25 -23.63
C SER A 404 -34.66 -22.40 -24.80
N ASP A 405 -35.17 -21.18 -25.01
CA ASP A 405 -34.80 -20.27 -26.09
C ASP A 405 -33.46 -19.57 -25.74
N LYS A 406 -32.35 -20.19 -26.14
CA LYS A 406 -31.00 -19.65 -25.89
C LYS A 406 -30.63 -18.59 -26.92
N PRO A 407 -30.02 -17.47 -26.51
CA PRO A 407 -29.47 -16.52 -27.46
C PRO A 407 -28.29 -17.16 -28.23
N PHE A 408 -28.13 -16.77 -29.49
CA PHE A 408 -27.02 -17.20 -30.34
C PHE A 408 -26.18 -15.99 -30.73
N ASP A 409 -24.87 -16.03 -30.46
CA ASP A 409 -23.95 -14.93 -30.80
C ASP A 409 -23.76 -14.85 -32.31
N GLN A 410 -24.16 -13.72 -32.90
CA GLN A 410 -24.09 -13.47 -34.34
C GLN A 410 -22.78 -12.81 -34.76
N ARG A 411 -21.93 -12.40 -33.80
CA ARG A 411 -20.62 -11.81 -34.10
C ARG A 411 -19.67 -12.90 -34.59
N LYS A 412 -18.93 -12.60 -35.65
CA LYS A 412 -17.95 -13.50 -36.26
C LYS A 412 -16.52 -13.14 -35.87
N ASP A 413 -16.24 -11.84 -35.77
CA ASP A 413 -14.89 -11.32 -35.56
C ASP A 413 -14.64 -10.87 -34.10
N PHE A 414 -15.62 -11.06 -33.21
CA PHE A 414 -15.50 -10.65 -31.82
C PHE A 414 -14.49 -11.50 -31.04
N ASN A 415 -13.56 -10.83 -30.36
CA ASN A 415 -12.61 -11.44 -29.45
C ASN A 415 -12.70 -10.80 -28.05
N PRO A 416 -13.13 -11.54 -27.00
CA PRO A 416 -13.23 -10.99 -25.65
C PRO A 416 -11.87 -10.57 -25.08
N LYS A 417 -10.75 -11.15 -25.55
CA LYS A 417 -9.40 -10.73 -25.13
C LYS A 417 -9.07 -9.31 -25.59
N GLU A 418 -9.53 -8.89 -26.76
CA GLU A 418 -9.31 -7.52 -27.22
C GLU A 418 -10.10 -6.50 -26.38
N ARG A 419 -11.30 -6.88 -25.91
CA ARG A 419 -12.05 -6.08 -24.94
C ARG A 419 -11.28 -5.92 -23.64
N GLN A 420 -10.74 -7.02 -23.08
CA GLN A 420 -9.89 -7.00 -21.89
C GLN A 420 -8.69 -6.05 -22.06
N LEU A 421 -7.97 -6.15 -23.18
CA LEU A 421 -6.84 -5.27 -23.49
C LEU A 421 -7.24 -3.79 -23.53
N ARG A 422 -8.37 -3.44 -24.17
CA ARG A 422 -8.82 -2.04 -24.23
C ARG A 422 -9.14 -1.47 -22.86
N ILE A 423 -9.87 -2.21 -22.01
CA ILE A 423 -10.25 -1.75 -20.67
C ILE A 423 -8.99 -1.58 -19.81
N ARG A 424 -8.10 -2.59 -19.79
CA ARG A 424 -6.84 -2.52 -19.06
C ARG A 424 -5.98 -1.35 -19.52
N ASN A 425 -5.76 -1.19 -20.83
CA ASN A 425 -4.95 -0.11 -21.37
C ASN A 425 -5.58 1.27 -21.10
N GLY A 426 -6.90 1.39 -21.05
CA GLY A 426 -7.59 2.61 -20.64
C GLY A 426 -7.27 2.99 -19.19
N MET A 427 -7.39 2.03 -18.25
CA MET A 427 -7.02 2.23 -16.85
C MET A 427 -5.53 2.54 -16.69
N GLU A 428 -4.66 1.85 -17.42
CA GLU A 428 -3.22 2.10 -17.40
C GLU A 428 -2.88 3.50 -17.92
N THR A 429 -3.40 3.88 -19.07
CA THR A 429 -3.20 5.22 -19.65
C THR A 429 -3.63 6.31 -18.69
N TYR A 430 -4.77 6.13 -18.01
CA TYR A 430 -5.23 7.07 -16.99
C TYR A 430 -4.24 7.21 -15.82
N VAL A 431 -3.75 6.10 -15.26
CA VAL A 431 -2.77 6.16 -14.16
C VAL A 431 -1.45 6.77 -14.64
N GLN A 432 -0.97 6.42 -15.83
CA GLN A 432 0.26 7.00 -16.40
C GLN A 432 0.10 8.52 -16.65
N GLN A 433 -1.10 8.98 -17.02
CA GLN A 433 -1.40 10.41 -17.12
C GLN A 433 -1.35 11.09 -15.74
N LEU A 434 -1.84 10.44 -14.68
CA LEU A 434 -1.71 10.97 -13.31
C LEU A 434 -0.23 11.11 -12.90
N ILE A 435 0.61 10.12 -13.21
CA ILE A 435 2.05 10.16 -12.94
C ILE A 435 2.70 11.34 -13.70
N HIS A 436 2.34 11.55 -14.96
CA HIS A 436 2.84 12.67 -15.74
C HIS A 436 2.47 14.03 -15.13
N LEU A 437 1.24 14.17 -14.61
CA LEU A 437 0.74 15.39 -14.00
C LEU A 437 1.21 15.59 -12.54
N SER A 438 1.71 14.53 -11.91
CA SER A 438 1.97 14.49 -10.47
C SER A 438 2.92 15.59 -9.96
N PRO A 439 3.95 16.07 -10.70
CA PRO A 439 4.77 17.20 -10.23
C PRO A 439 3.96 18.49 -10.05
N ALA A 440 3.00 18.76 -10.94
CA ALA A 440 2.13 19.92 -10.81
C ALA A 440 1.14 19.74 -9.65
N THR A 441 0.54 18.55 -9.53
CA THR A 441 -0.35 18.20 -8.42
C THR A 441 0.33 18.36 -7.05
N ARG A 442 1.58 17.91 -6.90
CA ARG A 442 2.35 18.09 -5.65
C ARG A 442 2.66 19.55 -5.35
N ASN A 443 2.97 20.35 -6.38
CA ASN A 443 3.15 21.79 -6.20
C ASN A 443 1.87 22.46 -5.72
N GLU A 444 0.72 22.13 -6.30
CA GLU A 444 -0.60 22.63 -5.87
C GLU A 444 -0.97 22.18 -4.45
N PHE A 445 -0.67 20.92 -4.11
CA PHE A 445 -0.93 20.35 -2.80
C PHE A 445 -0.08 20.99 -1.69
N TYR A 446 1.22 21.14 -1.92
CA TYR A 446 2.19 21.55 -0.89
C TYR A 446 2.81 22.93 -1.18
N LEU A 447 3.62 23.05 -2.23
CA LEU A 447 4.50 24.20 -2.41
C LEU A 447 3.73 25.52 -2.57
N HIS A 448 2.67 25.53 -3.37
CA HIS A 448 1.84 26.71 -3.64
C HIS A 448 0.91 27.06 -2.46
N GLN A 449 0.64 26.12 -1.56
CA GLN A 449 -0.10 26.42 -0.33
C GLN A 449 0.80 27.11 0.69
N VAL A 450 2.06 26.69 0.79
CA VAL A 450 3.05 27.30 1.71
C VAL A 450 3.61 28.62 1.17
N MET A 451 3.85 28.68 -0.14
CA MET A 451 4.33 29.87 -0.86
C MET A 451 3.38 30.28 -1.99
N PRO A 452 2.21 30.87 -1.69
CA PRO A 452 1.21 31.24 -2.71
C PRO A 452 1.75 32.14 -3.83
N ASN A 453 2.69 33.03 -3.52
CA ASN A 453 3.32 33.92 -4.51
C ASN A 453 4.12 33.14 -5.56
N TRP A 454 4.51 31.90 -5.29
CA TRP A 454 5.28 31.09 -6.24
C TRP A 454 4.40 30.47 -7.34
N ALA A 455 3.10 30.36 -7.12
CA ALA A 455 2.15 29.90 -8.14
C ALA A 455 1.97 30.92 -9.28
N ASN A 456 2.17 32.21 -9.00
CA ASN A 456 1.92 33.32 -9.92
C ASN A 456 3.19 34.15 -10.17
N LYS A 457 4.32 33.49 -10.43
CA LYS A 457 5.58 34.19 -10.74
C LYS A 457 5.44 34.92 -12.08
N GLU A 458 5.58 36.24 -12.04
CA GLU A 458 5.63 37.06 -13.25
C GLU A 458 7.00 36.95 -13.94
N TRP A 459 6.99 37.04 -15.27
CA TRP A 459 8.21 37.15 -16.04
C TRP A 459 9.01 38.39 -15.62
N SER A 460 10.33 38.25 -15.45
CA SER A 460 11.22 39.30 -14.97
C SER A 460 12.55 39.27 -15.72
N THR A 461 13.08 40.44 -16.03
CA THR A 461 14.45 40.62 -16.58
C THR A 461 15.46 41.03 -15.50
N LYS A 462 15.04 41.10 -14.23
CA LYS A 462 15.93 41.49 -13.14
C LYS A 462 17.05 40.46 -13.00
N SER A 463 18.28 40.94 -12.88
CA SER A 463 19.46 40.10 -12.63
C SER A 463 19.50 39.53 -11.21
N TYR A 464 18.65 40.02 -10.30
CA TYR A 464 18.59 39.61 -8.91
C TYR A 464 17.17 39.73 -8.35
N HIS A 465 16.80 38.75 -7.52
CA HIS A 465 15.59 38.74 -6.71
C HIS A 465 15.99 38.60 -5.23
N PRO A 466 15.42 39.38 -4.30
CA PRO A 466 15.70 39.22 -2.87
C PRO A 466 15.35 37.82 -2.38
N TYR A 467 16.12 37.30 -1.42
CA TYR A 467 15.80 36.04 -0.76
C TYR A 467 14.53 36.13 0.09
N GLU A 468 13.80 35.03 0.11
CA GLU A 468 12.65 34.82 0.98
C GLU A 468 13.11 34.53 2.42
N LYS A 469 12.23 34.75 3.39
CA LYS A 469 12.50 34.39 4.80
C LYS A 469 12.03 32.96 5.08
N PRO A 470 12.89 32.09 5.65
CA PRO A 470 12.55 30.68 5.86
C PRO A 470 11.48 30.45 6.93
N ASP A 471 11.22 31.43 7.82
CA ASP A 471 10.36 31.23 8.99
C ASP A 471 8.92 30.85 8.61
N GLN A 472 8.34 31.53 7.61
CA GLN A 472 7.01 31.21 7.11
C GLN A 472 6.98 29.81 6.49
N PHE A 473 7.96 29.50 5.64
CA PHE A 473 8.03 28.20 4.98
C PHE A 473 8.09 27.06 5.99
N LYS A 474 8.96 27.18 7.01
CA LYS A 474 9.10 26.20 8.09
C LYS A 474 7.79 26.01 8.86
N LYS A 475 7.17 27.11 9.27
CA LYS A 475 5.93 27.08 10.05
C LYS A 475 4.81 26.41 9.28
N GLU A 476 4.56 26.83 8.05
CA GLU A 476 3.45 26.31 7.24
C GLU A 476 3.73 24.91 6.68
N SER A 477 5.00 24.49 6.59
CA SER A 477 5.38 23.11 6.24
C SER A 477 5.09 22.10 7.35
N GLN A 478 4.88 22.53 8.60
CA GLN A 478 4.62 21.63 9.72
C GLN A 478 3.38 20.74 9.49
N LYS A 479 2.29 21.30 8.94
CA LYS A 479 1.09 20.51 8.63
C LYS A 479 1.34 19.45 7.54
N TYR A 480 2.29 19.69 6.63
CA TYR A 480 2.67 18.73 5.60
C TYR A 480 3.59 17.64 6.13
N ARG A 481 4.40 17.97 7.14
CA ARG A 481 5.15 16.97 7.90
C ARG A 481 4.21 16.03 8.65
N GLU A 482 3.20 16.58 9.32
CA GLU A 482 2.15 15.81 9.99
C GLU A 482 1.37 14.96 8.99
N TYR A 483 0.93 15.54 7.87
CA TYR A 483 0.29 14.77 6.81
C TYR A 483 1.19 13.63 6.29
N PHE A 484 2.48 13.90 6.04
CA PHE A 484 3.41 12.86 5.59
C PHE A 484 3.59 11.75 6.64
N LYS A 485 3.68 12.13 7.93
CA LYS A 485 3.79 11.20 9.06
C LYS A 485 2.55 10.32 9.19
N ASP A 486 1.36 10.90 9.12
CA ASP A 486 0.13 10.23 9.54
C ASP A 486 -0.67 9.65 8.37
N GLU A 487 -0.70 10.32 7.22
CA GLU A 487 -1.52 9.92 6.06
C GLU A 487 -0.74 9.14 5.00
N VAL A 488 0.61 9.26 4.95
CA VAL A 488 1.45 8.58 3.95
C VAL A 488 2.28 7.46 4.56
N ILE A 489 3.05 7.74 5.61
CA ILE A 489 3.83 6.71 6.33
C ILE A 489 2.94 5.94 7.31
N GLY A 490 2.06 6.66 8.00
CA GLY A 490 1.26 6.18 9.12
C GLY A 490 2.11 6.03 10.38
N SER A 491 1.80 6.77 11.45
CA SER A 491 2.48 6.60 12.73
C SER A 491 1.62 5.80 13.73
N PHE A 492 2.27 5.05 14.63
CA PHE A 492 1.58 4.42 15.76
C PHE A 492 1.32 5.49 16.83
N SER A 493 0.11 5.49 17.39
CA SER A 493 -0.26 6.42 18.46
C SER A 493 0.19 5.96 19.85
N ASP A 494 0.75 4.75 19.94
CA ASP A 494 1.31 4.18 21.17
C ASP A 494 2.49 5.00 21.70
N ASP A 495 2.55 5.13 23.02
CA ASP A 495 3.73 5.65 23.69
C ASP A 495 4.89 4.67 23.56
N LEU A 496 6.09 5.22 23.27
CA LEU A 496 7.32 4.43 23.32
C LEU A 496 7.56 3.90 24.74
N LEU A 497 8.03 2.65 24.83
CA LEU A 497 8.51 2.09 26.08
C LEU A 497 9.76 2.84 26.57
N PRO A 498 10.09 2.79 27.87
CA PRO A 498 11.44 3.12 28.31
C PRO A 498 12.44 2.25 27.53
N GLY A 499 13.41 2.86 26.85
CA GLY A 499 14.26 2.14 25.91
C GLY A 499 15.11 1.01 26.52
N ASN A 500 15.30 0.99 27.85
CA ASN A 500 16.02 -0.05 28.61
C ASN A 500 17.31 -0.55 27.92
N PRO A 501 18.22 0.36 27.50
CA PRO A 501 19.32 0.03 26.62
C PRO A 501 20.23 -1.02 27.25
N SER A 502 20.46 -2.11 26.53
CA SER A 502 21.49 -3.10 26.86
C SER A 502 22.63 -3.03 25.86
N SER A 503 23.85 -3.33 26.31
CA SER A 503 25.00 -3.39 25.42
C SER A 503 26.03 -4.45 25.76
N ILE A 504 26.77 -4.84 24.75
CA ILE A 504 27.95 -5.69 24.86
C ILE A 504 28.99 -5.30 23.79
N GLN A 505 30.25 -5.18 24.19
CA GLN A 505 31.35 -4.90 23.26
C GLN A 505 31.55 -6.08 22.31
N VAL A 506 31.49 -5.83 21.00
CA VAL A 506 31.64 -6.84 19.94
C VAL A 506 32.76 -6.52 18.95
N TYR A 507 33.27 -5.28 18.97
CA TYR A 507 34.42 -4.87 18.15
C TYR A 507 35.45 -4.12 18.99
N GLU A 508 36.72 -4.23 18.58
CA GLU A 508 37.82 -3.41 19.09
C GLU A 508 38.93 -3.30 18.05
N ASN A 509 39.42 -2.09 17.80
CA ASN A 509 40.64 -1.84 17.04
C ASN A 509 41.48 -0.74 17.70
N GLU A 510 42.52 -0.23 17.02
CA GLU A 510 43.41 0.80 17.58
C GLU A 510 42.71 2.14 17.87
N LYS A 511 41.69 2.52 17.10
CA LYS A 511 41.06 3.85 17.14
C LYS A 511 39.70 3.89 17.84
N TRP A 512 38.94 2.79 17.84
CA TRP A 512 37.56 2.76 18.34
C TRP A 512 37.18 1.40 18.95
N LYS A 513 36.07 1.39 19.68
CA LYS A 513 35.39 0.19 20.21
C LYS A 513 33.99 0.11 19.63
N GLY A 514 33.46 -1.09 19.39
CA GLY A 514 32.08 -1.26 18.91
C GLY A 514 31.23 -2.04 19.89
N TYR A 515 30.00 -1.57 20.12
CA TYR A 515 29.04 -2.14 21.05
C TYR A 515 27.77 -2.54 20.31
N SER A 516 27.33 -3.77 20.47
CA SER A 516 25.99 -4.19 20.05
C SER A 516 24.99 -3.62 21.06
N ILE A 517 23.98 -2.90 20.57
CA ILE A 517 22.94 -2.22 21.35
C ILE A 517 21.59 -2.85 21.06
N ALA A 518 20.80 -3.12 22.10
CA ALA A 518 19.39 -3.46 21.99
C ALA A 518 18.53 -2.50 22.82
N LEU A 519 17.36 -2.16 22.29
CA LEU A 519 16.41 -1.19 22.83
C LEU A 519 14.99 -1.74 22.77
N ASP A 520 14.21 -1.46 23.80
CA ASP A 520 12.75 -1.66 23.75
C ASP A 520 12.12 -0.48 22.99
N VAL A 521 11.10 -0.74 22.16
CA VAL A 521 10.37 0.30 21.40
C VAL A 521 8.88 0.23 21.73
N PHE A 522 8.24 -0.88 21.41
CA PHE A 522 6.85 -1.20 21.75
C PHE A 522 6.75 -2.60 22.37
N PRO A 523 5.61 -2.98 22.96
CA PRO A 523 5.39 -4.38 23.34
C PRO A 523 5.70 -5.32 22.17
N GLU A 524 6.45 -6.40 22.40
CA GLU A 524 6.90 -7.39 21.41
C GLU A 524 7.89 -6.89 20.33
N PHE A 525 8.12 -5.57 20.22
CA PHE A 525 8.94 -4.98 19.16
C PHE A 525 10.05 -4.08 19.71
N GLY A 526 11.28 -4.38 19.31
CA GLY A 526 12.47 -3.66 19.73
C GLY A 526 13.20 -2.95 18.59
N GLY A 527 14.34 -2.36 18.94
CA GLY A 527 15.32 -1.80 18.01
C GLY A 527 16.74 -2.13 18.46
N GLY A 528 17.71 -1.80 17.63
CA GLY A 528 19.10 -2.01 17.96
C GLY A 528 20.05 -1.72 16.81
N GLY A 529 21.33 -1.86 17.08
CA GLY A 529 22.39 -1.58 16.12
C GLY A 529 23.77 -1.76 16.71
N ILE A 530 24.79 -1.37 15.95
CA ILE A 530 26.17 -1.32 16.44
C ILE A 530 26.57 0.15 16.64
N LEU A 531 27.00 0.51 17.85
CA LEU A 531 27.58 1.81 18.17
C LEU A 531 29.11 1.72 18.14
N LEU A 532 29.76 2.47 17.25
CA LEU A 532 31.21 2.65 17.21
C LEU A 532 31.60 3.91 18.00
N LEU A 533 32.47 3.73 18.98
CA LEU A 533 32.93 4.73 19.93
C LEU A 533 34.44 4.97 19.78
N PRO A 534 34.86 6.16 19.30
CA PRO A 534 36.27 6.55 19.27
C PRO A 534 36.92 6.48 20.67
N LYS A 535 38.16 5.97 20.73
CA LYS A 535 38.90 5.77 21.98
C LYS A 535 39.50 7.05 22.55
N ASP A 536 39.60 8.09 21.74
CA ASP A 536 40.24 9.37 22.07
C ASP A 536 39.25 10.42 22.62
N ILE A 537 38.01 10.04 22.91
CA ILE A 537 37.02 10.91 23.55
C ILE A 537 37.49 11.26 24.97
N SER A 538 37.71 12.56 25.21
CA SER A 538 38.10 13.10 26.50
C SER A 538 36.91 13.16 27.47
N LYS A 539 37.21 13.14 28.78
CA LYS A 539 36.16 13.27 29.80
C LYS A 539 35.39 14.58 29.64
N GLY A 540 34.08 14.50 29.43
CA GLY A 540 33.20 15.66 29.24
C GLY A 540 33.18 16.22 27.82
N GLU A 541 33.92 15.62 26.89
CA GLU A 541 33.84 15.93 25.46
C GLU A 541 32.54 15.35 24.87
N GLN A 542 31.85 16.14 24.05
CA GLN A 542 30.68 15.70 23.29
C GLN A 542 30.98 15.75 21.79
N ARG A 543 30.76 14.64 21.11
CA ARG A 543 31.04 14.48 19.67
C ARG A 543 29.77 14.40 18.84
N PRO A 544 29.83 14.81 17.56
CA PRO A 544 28.77 14.55 16.61
C PRO A 544 28.59 13.05 16.39
N VAL A 545 27.35 12.66 16.09
CA VAL A 545 26.99 11.28 15.74
C VAL A 545 26.62 11.21 14.26
N VAL A 546 27.03 10.13 13.59
CA VAL A 546 26.50 9.78 12.26
C VAL A 546 25.75 8.46 12.37
N VAL A 547 24.45 8.49 12.11
CA VAL A 547 23.64 7.29 11.92
C VAL A 547 23.84 6.81 10.48
N VAL A 548 24.30 5.57 10.29
CA VAL A 548 24.64 5.00 8.97
C VAL A 548 23.69 3.84 8.67
N GLN A 549 22.68 4.08 7.83
CA GLN A 549 21.70 3.08 7.45
C GLN A 549 22.15 2.31 6.21
N HIS A 550 22.32 0.99 6.37
CA HIS A 550 22.53 0.07 5.26
C HIS A 550 21.23 -0.22 4.49
N GLY A 551 21.33 -0.84 3.32
CA GLY A 551 20.21 -1.15 2.42
C GLY A 551 19.65 -2.57 2.61
N ARG A 552 18.74 -2.95 1.69
CA ARG A 552 18.01 -4.22 1.65
C ARG A 552 18.91 -5.44 1.90
N ASN A 553 18.44 -6.37 2.73
CA ASN A 553 19.14 -7.56 3.21
C ASN A 553 20.50 -7.31 3.89
N GLY A 554 20.84 -6.06 4.18
CA GLY A 554 22.04 -5.73 4.93
C GLY A 554 21.89 -5.97 6.42
N VAL A 555 23.03 -6.07 7.09
CA VAL A 555 23.20 -5.98 8.55
C VAL A 555 24.35 -5.01 8.84
N PRO A 556 24.48 -4.48 10.08
CA PRO A 556 25.50 -3.49 10.40
C PRO A 556 26.93 -3.82 9.94
N GLU A 557 27.33 -5.10 9.98
CA GLU A 557 28.66 -5.55 9.53
C GLU A 557 29.03 -5.06 8.12
N ILE A 558 28.08 -4.97 7.18
CA ILE A 558 28.39 -4.68 5.77
C ILE A 558 28.95 -3.27 5.55
N VAL A 559 28.69 -2.34 6.49
CA VAL A 559 29.18 -0.96 6.45
C VAL A 559 30.39 -0.74 7.37
N ILE A 560 30.70 -1.71 8.24
CA ILE A 560 31.81 -1.68 9.19
C ILE A 560 33.02 -2.44 8.61
N GLU A 561 32.84 -3.70 8.22
CA GLU A 561 33.95 -4.64 7.92
C GLU A 561 33.97 -5.14 6.46
N GLY A 562 32.91 -4.91 5.70
CA GLY A 562 32.83 -5.39 4.32
C GLY A 562 33.40 -4.41 3.30
N HIS A 563 34.43 -4.82 2.54
CA HIS A 563 34.87 -4.17 1.27
C HIS A 563 33.79 -4.28 0.17
N THR A 564 32.60 -3.81 0.48
CA THR A 564 31.39 -3.84 -0.32
C THR A 564 31.25 -2.50 -1.04
N SER A 565 30.09 -2.32 -1.67
CA SER A 565 29.66 -1.04 -2.22
C SER A 565 29.57 0.11 -1.20
N TYR A 566 29.77 -0.12 0.10
CA TYR A 566 29.75 0.90 1.16
C TYR A 566 31.13 1.44 1.55
N ASN A 567 32.22 0.84 1.04
CA ASN A 567 33.60 1.29 1.32
C ASN A 567 33.90 1.50 2.82
N ASN A 568 33.42 0.59 3.68
CA ASN A 568 33.58 0.61 5.14
C ASN A 568 33.23 1.97 5.77
N MET A 569 32.19 2.64 5.27
CA MET A 569 31.85 4.00 5.66
C MET A 569 31.75 4.20 7.18
N ALA A 570 31.09 3.29 7.89
CA ALA A 570 30.89 3.43 9.34
C ALA A 570 32.22 3.37 10.10
N ALA A 571 33.07 2.38 9.78
CA ALA A 571 34.38 2.26 10.39
C ALA A 571 35.26 3.48 10.10
N ARG A 572 35.27 3.98 8.85
CA ARG A 572 36.05 5.16 8.46
C ARG A 572 35.58 6.43 9.14
N LEU A 573 34.27 6.64 9.29
CA LEU A 573 33.75 7.78 10.06
C LEU A 573 34.18 7.70 11.54
N ALA A 574 34.18 6.51 12.15
CA ALA A 574 34.70 6.34 13.50
C ALA A 574 36.22 6.60 13.59
N GLU A 575 36.99 6.28 12.53
CA GLU A 575 38.42 6.59 12.43
C GLU A 575 38.73 8.08 12.27
N GLU A 576 37.79 8.87 11.75
CA GLU A 576 37.77 10.34 11.70
C GLU A 576 37.24 10.97 13.01
N GLY A 577 36.91 10.14 14.00
CA GLY A 577 36.55 10.59 15.34
C GLY A 577 35.06 10.85 15.57
N PHE A 578 34.18 10.58 14.60
CA PHE A 578 32.73 10.61 14.82
C PHE A 578 32.29 9.44 15.72
N VAL A 579 31.26 9.66 16.53
CA VAL A 579 30.49 8.53 17.08
C VAL A 579 29.59 8.02 15.96
N VAL A 580 29.54 6.70 15.74
CA VAL A 580 28.77 6.14 14.63
C VAL A 580 27.76 5.14 15.16
N PHE A 581 26.51 5.25 14.74
CA PHE A 581 25.48 4.27 15.06
C PHE A 581 24.95 3.62 13.79
N VAL A 582 25.03 2.30 13.71
CA VAL A 582 24.61 1.51 12.56
C VAL A 582 23.38 0.68 12.97
N PRO A 583 22.16 1.18 12.79
CA PRO A 583 20.95 0.46 13.15
C PRO A 583 20.72 -0.76 12.24
N TYR A 584 20.07 -1.78 12.79
CA TYR A 584 19.47 -2.83 11.98
C TYR A 584 18.24 -2.28 11.23
N GLY A 585 18.13 -2.60 9.94
CA GLY A 585 16.91 -2.37 9.17
C GLY A 585 15.89 -3.50 9.33
N LEU A 586 14.63 -3.23 8.96
CA LEU A 586 13.54 -4.21 8.91
C LEU A 586 13.30 -4.80 7.52
N PHE A 587 14.21 -4.59 6.59
CA PHE A 587 14.13 -5.00 5.18
C PHE A 587 15.04 -6.21 4.87
N SER A 588 15.04 -7.19 5.77
CA SER A 588 15.73 -8.46 5.63
C SER A 588 14.74 -9.57 5.29
N GLY A 589 15.12 -10.45 4.37
CA GLY A 589 14.36 -11.67 4.11
C GLY A 589 13.19 -11.53 3.16
N GLU A 590 13.37 -10.73 2.12
CA GLU A 590 12.50 -10.61 0.95
C GLU A 590 10.98 -10.66 1.19
N ASP A 591 10.35 -11.82 1.29
CA ASP A 591 8.92 -11.90 1.55
C ASP A 591 8.55 -11.37 2.94
N ARG A 592 9.36 -11.63 3.97
CA ARG A 592 9.00 -11.33 5.36
C ARG A 592 8.62 -9.87 5.55
N TYR A 593 9.48 -8.95 5.14
CA TYR A 593 9.24 -7.52 5.33
C TYR A 593 8.14 -6.97 4.41
N ARG A 594 7.92 -7.58 3.23
CA ARG A 594 6.82 -7.20 2.34
C ARG A 594 5.48 -7.59 2.93
N TRP A 595 5.41 -8.76 3.57
CA TRP A 595 4.22 -9.17 4.31
C TRP A 595 3.99 -8.31 5.56
N LEU A 596 5.05 -7.80 6.19
CA LEU A 596 4.91 -6.82 7.27
C LEU A 596 4.24 -5.54 6.76
N ASP A 597 4.76 -4.95 5.67
CA ASP A 597 4.18 -3.77 5.03
C ASP A 597 2.72 -4.01 4.63
N ARG A 598 2.45 -5.16 4.02
CA ARG A 598 1.12 -5.55 3.57
C ARG A 598 0.09 -5.64 4.71
N LYS A 599 0.47 -6.21 5.85
CA LYS A 599 -0.35 -6.25 7.07
C LYS A 599 -0.61 -4.84 7.58
N ALA A 600 0.45 -4.03 7.66
CA ALA A 600 0.42 -2.65 8.12
C ALA A 600 -0.52 -1.78 7.26
N ASN A 601 -0.53 -1.95 5.94
CA ASN A 601 -1.38 -1.18 5.03
C ASN A 601 -2.87 -1.29 5.39
N THR A 602 -3.33 -2.43 5.91
CA THR A 602 -4.73 -2.62 6.29
C THR A 602 -5.21 -1.70 7.42
N ILE A 603 -4.29 -1.14 8.21
CA ILE A 603 -4.55 -0.22 9.32
C ILE A 603 -3.88 1.16 9.11
N GLY A 604 -3.62 1.50 7.84
CA GLY A 604 -3.05 2.80 7.49
C GLY A 604 -1.64 3.00 8.05
N LYS A 605 -0.80 1.97 7.92
CA LYS A 605 0.59 1.93 8.35
C LYS A 605 1.43 1.34 7.21
N SER A 606 2.73 1.56 7.23
CA SER A 606 3.71 0.99 6.29
C SER A 606 4.86 0.34 7.04
N LEU A 607 5.79 -0.30 6.33
CA LEU A 607 7.08 -0.72 6.89
C LEU A 607 7.78 0.42 7.63
N PHE A 608 7.68 1.65 7.10
CA PHE A 608 8.33 2.82 7.69
C PHE A 608 7.66 3.33 8.96
N SER A 609 6.45 2.87 9.32
CA SER A 609 5.84 3.12 10.63
C SER A 609 6.69 2.55 11.77
N PHE A 610 7.20 1.33 11.58
CA PHE A 610 8.04 0.63 12.56
C PHE A 610 9.43 1.25 12.63
N VAL A 611 10.00 1.56 11.45
CA VAL A 611 11.29 2.25 11.34
C VAL A 611 11.23 3.64 11.99
N LEU A 612 10.13 4.37 11.81
CA LEU A 612 9.94 5.67 12.47
C LEU A 612 10.02 5.56 14.00
N ALA A 613 9.28 4.61 14.60
CA ALA A 613 9.31 4.38 16.04
C ALA A 613 10.70 3.96 16.55
N GLN A 614 11.40 3.10 15.81
CA GLN A 614 12.79 2.75 16.11
C GLN A 614 13.70 3.97 16.12
N HIS A 615 13.58 4.86 15.14
CA HIS A 615 14.42 6.05 15.04
C HIS A 615 14.07 7.14 16.07
N GLU A 616 12.80 7.27 16.48
CA GLU A 616 12.43 8.09 17.64
C GLU A 616 13.16 7.58 18.91
N GLN A 617 13.15 6.26 19.14
CA GLN A 617 13.86 5.63 20.25
C GLN A 617 15.38 5.78 20.13
N TYR A 618 15.95 5.69 18.93
CA TYR A 618 17.39 5.87 18.69
C TYR A 618 17.83 7.30 18.97
N LEU A 619 17.06 8.32 18.56
CA LEU A 619 17.39 9.72 18.86
C LEU A 619 17.35 9.99 20.37
N ALA A 620 16.38 9.44 21.08
CA ALA A 620 16.31 9.53 22.54
C ALA A 620 17.55 8.87 23.19
N PHE A 621 17.84 7.62 22.84
CA PHE A 621 19.00 6.89 23.37
C PHE A 621 20.32 7.62 23.08
N LEU A 622 20.57 7.99 21.82
CA LEU A 622 21.82 8.66 21.42
C LEU A 622 21.95 10.02 22.10
N GLY A 623 20.85 10.77 22.20
CA GLY A 623 20.83 12.10 22.83
C GLY A 623 21.09 12.10 24.33
N ASP A 624 20.86 10.97 25.01
CA ASP A 624 21.11 10.78 26.45
C ASP A 624 22.54 10.29 26.76
N LEU A 625 23.31 9.88 25.75
CA LEU A 625 24.70 9.47 25.94
C LEU A 625 25.57 10.70 26.32
N PRO A 626 26.36 10.64 27.40
CA PRO A 626 27.05 11.81 27.94
C PRO A 626 28.15 12.38 27.02
N PHE A 627 28.63 11.57 26.07
CA PHE A 627 29.65 11.92 25.09
C PHE A 627 29.08 12.28 23.70
N VAL A 628 27.76 12.36 23.57
CA VAL A 628 27.08 12.75 22.33
C VAL A 628 26.58 14.19 22.45
N ASP A 629 26.81 14.97 21.40
CA ASP A 629 26.10 16.23 21.21
C ASP A 629 24.77 15.96 20.49
N LYS A 630 23.66 15.99 21.25
CA LYS A 630 22.32 15.71 20.72
C LYS A 630 21.84 16.67 19.63
N SER A 631 22.50 17.83 19.46
CA SER A 631 22.18 18.78 18.39
C SER A 631 22.93 18.47 17.08
N ARG A 632 23.84 17.49 17.10
CA ARG A 632 24.73 17.15 15.97
C ARG A 632 24.66 15.66 15.63
N ILE A 633 23.44 15.14 15.48
CA ILE A 633 23.18 13.78 15.00
C ILE A 633 22.82 13.83 13.52
N ALA A 634 23.71 13.37 12.64
CA ALA A 634 23.48 13.27 11.21
C ALA A 634 22.88 11.92 10.82
N PHE A 635 22.14 11.91 9.70
CA PHE A 635 21.68 10.70 9.04
C PHE A 635 22.39 10.51 7.70
N TYR A 636 22.96 9.34 7.47
CA TYR A 636 23.38 8.87 6.15
C TYR A 636 22.69 7.55 5.84
N GLY A 637 22.25 7.36 4.61
CA GLY A 637 21.82 6.04 4.16
C GLY A 637 21.97 5.81 2.67
N LYS A 638 22.13 4.54 2.29
CA LYS A 638 22.32 4.11 0.89
C LYS A 638 21.28 3.07 0.46
N SER A 639 20.77 3.16 -0.76
CA SER A 639 19.76 2.23 -1.31
C SER A 639 18.47 2.30 -0.49
N TYR A 640 17.95 1.19 0.04
CA TYR A 640 16.88 1.19 1.04
C TYR A 640 17.21 2.07 2.26
N GLY A 641 18.49 2.22 2.62
CA GLY A 641 18.89 3.20 3.63
C GLY A 641 18.77 4.65 3.15
N GLY A 642 18.93 4.90 1.85
CA GLY A 642 18.65 6.17 1.19
C GLY A 642 17.16 6.50 1.22
N GLU A 643 16.30 5.48 1.06
CA GLU A 643 14.86 5.61 1.27
C GLU A 643 14.56 6.05 2.72
N THR A 644 15.24 5.45 3.70
CA THR A 644 15.17 5.86 5.11
C THR A 644 15.67 7.28 5.33
N ALA A 645 16.76 7.68 4.65
CA ALA A 645 17.34 9.03 4.73
C ALA A 645 16.41 10.11 4.16
N MET A 646 15.49 9.74 3.27
CA MET A 646 14.44 10.64 2.78
C MET A 646 13.20 10.65 3.68
N ARG A 647 12.79 9.50 4.24
CA ARG A 647 11.53 9.40 4.99
C ARG A 647 11.67 9.83 6.45
N ILE A 648 12.68 9.31 7.14
CA ILE A 648 12.81 9.48 8.59
C ILE A 648 13.24 10.91 8.95
N PRO A 649 14.31 11.49 8.39
CA PRO A 649 14.68 12.87 8.68
C PRO A 649 13.61 13.90 8.28
N SER A 650 12.77 13.64 7.27
CA SER A 650 11.66 14.55 6.92
C SER A 650 10.60 14.67 8.03
N ILE A 651 10.43 13.61 8.83
CA ILE A 651 9.50 13.57 9.96
C ILE A 651 10.21 13.96 11.26
N LEU A 652 11.37 13.37 11.54
CA LEU A 652 12.10 13.56 12.79
C LEU A 652 13.09 14.73 12.66
N GLU A 653 12.76 15.84 13.32
CA GLU A 653 13.57 17.05 13.35
C GLU A 653 14.81 16.95 14.26
N GLY A 654 14.97 15.85 15.00
CA GLY A 654 16.15 15.58 15.82
C GLY A 654 17.42 15.23 15.03
N TYR A 655 17.28 14.86 13.75
CA TYR A 655 18.44 14.74 12.85
C TYR A 655 18.88 16.11 12.35
N ALA A 656 20.15 16.45 12.57
CA ALA A 656 20.74 17.75 12.21
C ALA A 656 20.90 17.94 10.69
N LEU A 657 21.12 16.84 9.95
CA LEU A 657 21.23 16.81 8.49
C LEU A 657 20.90 15.42 7.95
N SER A 658 20.67 15.31 6.63
CA SER A 658 20.47 14.03 5.94
C SER A 658 21.29 13.90 4.66
N VAL A 659 21.81 12.70 4.40
CA VAL A 659 22.51 12.32 3.17
C VAL A 659 21.83 11.10 2.55
N CYS A 660 21.27 11.26 1.35
CA CYS A 660 20.65 10.19 0.57
C CYS A 660 21.61 9.71 -0.52
N SER A 661 22.09 8.46 -0.41
CA SER A 661 23.01 7.84 -1.38
C SER A 661 22.32 6.76 -2.20
N ALA A 662 22.61 6.72 -3.51
CA ALA A 662 22.24 5.62 -4.41
C ALA A 662 20.74 5.26 -4.42
N ASP A 663 19.87 6.26 -4.22
CA ASP A 663 18.41 6.09 -4.18
C ASP A 663 17.66 7.32 -4.72
N PHE A 664 18.22 8.53 -4.54
CA PHE A 664 17.53 9.78 -4.85
C PHE A 664 17.11 9.94 -6.33
N GLY A 665 15.88 10.40 -6.58
CA GLY A 665 15.35 10.74 -7.91
C GLY A 665 13.82 10.81 -7.93
N ASP A 666 13.21 10.72 -9.12
CA ASP A 666 11.74 10.81 -9.26
C ASP A 666 11.08 9.52 -8.76
N TRP A 667 10.72 9.52 -7.47
CA TRP A 667 10.19 8.35 -6.79
C TRP A 667 8.87 7.87 -7.38
N THR A 668 7.99 8.80 -7.80
CA THR A 668 6.69 8.42 -8.36
C THR A 668 6.88 7.59 -9.64
N ARG A 669 7.79 8.04 -10.51
CA ARG A 669 8.12 7.30 -11.74
C ARG A 669 8.87 6.01 -11.45
N LYS A 670 9.81 6.02 -10.49
CA LYS A 670 10.53 4.81 -10.08
C LYS A 670 9.56 3.70 -9.64
N VAL A 671 8.49 4.05 -8.95
CA VAL A 671 7.50 3.08 -8.45
C VAL A 671 6.52 2.64 -9.55
N ALA A 672 5.96 3.58 -10.31
CA ALA A 672 4.70 3.33 -11.06
C ALA A 672 4.77 3.57 -12.58
N ASP A 673 5.89 4.05 -13.14
CA ASP A 673 6.04 4.26 -14.59
C ASP A 673 6.14 2.90 -15.31
N THR A 674 5.13 2.52 -16.09
CA THR A 674 5.11 1.22 -16.79
C THR A 674 6.00 1.21 -18.02
N SER A 675 6.42 2.36 -18.54
CA SER A 675 7.30 2.47 -19.71
C SER A 675 8.79 2.36 -19.37
N PHE A 676 9.16 2.64 -18.12
CA PHE A 676 10.54 2.58 -17.67
C PHE A 676 10.90 1.16 -17.18
N TYR A 677 11.74 0.45 -17.94
CA TYR A 677 12.10 -0.94 -17.66
C TYR A 677 12.69 -1.20 -16.26
N ASN A 678 13.39 -0.23 -15.65
CA ASN A 678 13.94 -0.38 -14.29
C ASN A 678 12.97 0.14 -13.21
N SER A 679 11.72 0.49 -13.53
CA SER A 679 10.72 0.82 -12.52
C SER A 679 10.32 -0.42 -11.73
N PHE A 680 9.73 -0.22 -10.55
CA PHE A 680 9.28 -1.33 -9.72
C PHE A 680 8.14 -2.13 -10.35
N MET A 681 7.42 -1.59 -11.33
CA MET A 681 6.46 -2.33 -12.13
C MET A 681 7.06 -3.57 -12.81
N HIS A 682 8.36 -3.60 -13.07
CA HIS A 682 9.05 -4.68 -13.80
C HIS A 682 9.95 -5.56 -12.91
N THR A 683 9.92 -5.32 -11.60
CA THR A 683 10.78 -5.98 -10.62
C THR A 683 9.97 -6.48 -9.41
N ILE A 684 10.63 -7.13 -8.46
CA ILE A 684 9.98 -7.90 -7.38
C ILE A 684 9.44 -7.06 -6.22
N GLU A 685 9.64 -5.74 -6.26
CA GLU A 685 9.29 -4.80 -5.19
C GLU A 685 7.80 -4.42 -5.22
N TRP A 686 6.94 -5.37 -4.87
CA TRP A 686 5.49 -5.17 -4.82
C TRP A 686 4.99 -4.43 -3.57
N GLU A 687 5.85 -4.25 -2.57
CA GLU A 687 5.64 -3.43 -1.35
C GLU A 687 5.89 -1.93 -1.57
N MET A 688 6.56 -1.55 -2.66
CA MET A 688 7.01 -0.17 -2.86
C MET A 688 5.94 0.87 -3.19
N PRO A 689 4.75 0.53 -3.72
CA PRO A 689 3.66 1.49 -3.82
C PRO A 689 3.18 1.96 -2.44
N TYR A 690 3.25 3.27 -2.18
CA TYR A 690 2.70 3.93 -0.98
C TYR A 690 1.40 4.64 -1.34
N PHE A 691 0.33 4.39 -0.58
CA PHE A 691 -0.99 4.89 -0.94
C PHE A 691 -0.99 6.41 -1.10
N ASN A 692 -1.39 6.90 -2.28
CA ASN A 692 -1.52 8.33 -2.61
C ASN A 692 -0.24 9.18 -2.47
N MET A 693 0.93 8.56 -2.34
CA MET A 693 2.18 9.29 -2.23
C MET A 693 2.50 10.06 -3.52
N GLY A 694 2.20 9.52 -4.70
CA GLY A 694 2.49 10.18 -5.98
C GLY A 694 1.83 11.56 -6.14
N ASN A 695 0.63 11.75 -5.59
CA ASN A 695 -0.07 13.04 -5.62
C ASN A 695 0.38 14.01 -4.52
N THR A 696 1.14 13.54 -3.52
CA THR A 696 1.42 14.31 -2.29
C THR A 696 2.92 14.58 -2.12
N PHE A 697 3.78 13.55 -2.19
CA PHE A 697 5.23 13.68 -1.99
C PHE A 697 6.04 12.87 -2.99
N SER A 698 7.10 13.47 -3.52
CA SER A 698 8.29 12.81 -4.03
C SER A 698 9.50 13.24 -3.19
N TYR A 699 10.70 12.89 -3.63
CA TYR A 699 11.92 13.16 -2.88
C TYR A 699 12.25 14.65 -2.76
N ALA A 700 11.91 15.48 -3.76
CA ALA A 700 12.00 16.93 -3.59
C ALA A 700 11.13 17.43 -2.44
N GLU A 701 9.87 17.03 -2.36
CA GLU A 701 8.96 17.43 -1.29
C GLU A 701 9.41 16.93 0.09
N MET A 702 9.98 15.73 0.18
CA MET A 702 10.61 15.26 1.42
C MET A 702 11.82 16.11 1.82
N ALA A 703 12.69 16.49 0.88
CA ALA A 703 13.80 17.39 1.16
C ALA A 703 13.32 18.78 1.58
N TYR A 704 12.16 19.24 1.11
CA TYR A 704 11.54 20.47 1.61
C TYR A 704 11.12 20.37 3.09
N LEU A 705 10.69 19.19 3.54
CA LEU A 705 10.45 18.93 4.97
C LEU A 705 11.75 18.83 5.79
N ILE A 706 12.90 18.56 5.14
CA ILE A 706 14.23 18.60 5.77
C ILE A 706 14.72 20.04 5.92
N PHE A 707 14.44 20.90 4.93
CA PHE A 707 14.79 22.31 4.95
C PHE A 707 14.33 23.01 6.26
N PRO A 708 15.18 23.85 6.88
CA PRO A 708 16.45 24.40 6.39
C PRO A 708 17.70 23.60 6.76
N ARG A 709 17.53 22.39 7.31
CA ARG A 709 18.65 21.54 7.70
C ARG A 709 19.48 21.15 6.48
N PRO A 710 20.79 20.90 6.61
CA PRO A 710 21.60 20.50 5.48
C PRO A 710 21.12 19.18 4.85
N PHE A 711 21.13 19.11 3.53
CA PHE A 711 20.70 17.94 2.76
C PHE A 711 21.64 17.66 1.59
N MET A 712 22.11 16.42 1.48
CA MET A 712 23.02 16.01 0.41
C MET A 712 22.52 14.78 -0.34
N VAL A 713 22.81 14.73 -1.65
CA VAL A 713 22.64 13.54 -2.50
C VAL A 713 24.01 12.99 -2.91
N GLU A 714 24.18 11.67 -2.91
CA GLU A 714 25.35 10.99 -3.46
C GLU A 714 24.91 10.06 -4.61
N ARG A 715 25.47 10.27 -5.81
CA ARG A 715 25.01 9.64 -7.06
C ARG A 715 26.17 9.04 -7.87
N GLY A 716 26.17 7.71 -8.00
CA GLY A 716 26.99 7.00 -8.97
C GLY A 716 26.35 7.02 -10.37
N ARG A 717 27.09 7.48 -11.39
CA ARG A 717 26.58 7.61 -12.77
C ARG A 717 26.21 6.29 -13.46
N HIS A 718 26.73 5.18 -12.97
CA HIS A 718 26.44 3.83 -13.46
C HIS A 718 25.44 3.09 -12.55
N ASP A 719 24.84 3.76 -11.58
CA ASP A 719 23.77 3.18 -10.78
C ASP A 719 22.46 3.13 -11.57
N LEU A 720 21.95 1.92 -11.78
CA LEU A 720 20.76 1.65 -12.58
C LEU A 720 19.45 1.80 -11.79
N VAL A 721 19.52 2.10 -10.48
CA VAL A 721 18.31 2.32 -9.65
C VAL A 721 17.46 3.44 -10.22
N GLN A 722 18.06 4.59 -10.52
CA GLN A 722 17.43 5.75 -11.16
C GLN A 722 18.35 6.29 -12.27
N PRO A 723 17.84 6.95 -13.32
CA PRO A 723 18.68 7.60 -14.33
C PRO A 723 19.16 8.99 -13.86
N ASP A 724 20.32 9.44 -14.34
CA ASP A 724 20.94 10.72 -13.94
C ASP A 724 20.02 11.92 -14.19
N GLU A 725 19.21 11.87 -15.24
CA GLU A 725 18.26 12.92 -15.61
C GLU A 725 17.17 13.10 -14.55
N TRP A 726 16.68 12.01 -13.95
CA TRP A 726 15.66 12.10 -12.89
C TRP A 726 16.28 12.59 -11.59
N VAL A 727 17.49 12.11 -11.27
CA VAL A 727 18.25 12.58 -10.10
C VAL A 727 18.50 14.09 -10.21
N ALA A 728 18.99 14.55 -11.37
CA ALA A 728 19.26 15.97 -11.60
C ALA A 728 17.96 16.81 -11.59
N TYR A 729 16.89 16.32 -12.22
CA TYR A 729 15.59 16.99 -12.25
C TYR A 729 15.02 17.19 -10.84
N GLU A 730 15.00 16.14 -10.01
CA GLU A 730 14.50 16.25 -8.63
C GLU A 730 15.43 17.08 -7.74
N TYR A 731 16.75 16.92 -7.89
CA TYR A 731 17.70 17.65 -7.05
C TYR A 731 17.67 19.16 -7.35
N GLU A 732 17.44 19.55 -8.60
CA GLU A 732 17.32 20.96 -8.97
C GLU A 732 16.16 21.64 -8.24
N LYS A 733 15.04 20.94 -8.03
CA LYS A 733 13.92 21.47 -7.25
C LYS A 733 14.35 21.80 -5.81
N VAL A 734 15.10 20.89 -5.18
CA VAL A 734 15.66 21.08 -3.82
C VAL A 734 16.65 22.25 -3.79
N ARG A 735 17.62 22.27 -4.71
CA ARG A 735 18.62 23.34 -4.79
C ARG A 735 17.98 24.70 -5.03
N SER A 736 16.99 24.76 -5.91
CA SER A 736 16.22 25.97 -6.19
C SER A 736 15.53 26.47 -4.93
N LEU A 737 14.81 25.60 -4.20
CA LEU A 737 14.17 25.95 -2.93
C LEU A 737 15.18 26.52 -1.92
N TYR A 738 16.27 25.82 -1.64
CA TYR A 738 17.31 26.30 -0.71
C TYR A 738 17.88 27.66 -1.14
N THR A 739 18.09 27.86 -2.45
CA THR A 739 18.61 29.11 -3.01
C THR A 739 17.65 30.28 -2.84
N GLN A 740 16.33 30.06 -3.02
CA GLN A 740 15.33 31.13 -2.81
C GLN A 740 15.37 31.70 -1.39
N PHE A 741 15.80 30.91 -0.40
CA PHE A 741 15.94 31.35 0.99
C PHE A 741 17.37 31.75 1.38
N GLY A 742 18.28 31.91 0.41
CA GLY A 742 19.69 32.25 0.66
C GLY A 742 20.47 31.15 1.40
N LYS A 743 20.05 29.89 1.23
CA LYS A 743 20.63 28.70 1.89
C LYS A 743 21.21 27.70 0.88
N GLY A 744 21.61 28.16 -0.31
CA GLY A 744 22.18 27.29 -1.35
C GLY A 744 23.35 26.43 -0.83
N ASP A 745 24.18 26.98 0.06
CA ASP A 745 25.33 26.28 0.65
C ASP A 745 24.95 25.20 1.67
N ASN A 746 23.67 25.07 2.04
CA ASN A 746 23.19 24.00 2.91
C ASN A 746 22.75 22.74 2.12
N THR A 747 22.92 22.71 0.80
CA THR A 747 22.64 21.51 0.02
C THR A 747 23.70 21.24 -1.03
N ASN A 748 23.99 19.96 -1.27
CA ASN A 748 24.98 19.55 -2.27
C ASN A 748 24.60 18.22 -2.95
N ILE A 749 25.18 17.96 -4.12
CA ILE A 749 25.12 16.66 -4.79
C ILE A 749 26.53 16.25 -5.23
N GLU A 750 26.96 15.05 -4.83
CA GLU A 750 28.17 14.44 -5.38
C GLU A 750 27.81 13.49 -6.51
N TYR A 751 28.23 13.84 -7.73
CA TYR A 751 28.30 12.88 -8.84
C TYR A 751 29.67 12.23 -8.89
N PHE A 752 29.70 10.91 -9.06
CA PHE A 752 30.95 10.19 -9.30
C PHE A 752 30.77 9.07 -10.33
N ASN A 753 31.88 8.70 -10.97
CA ASN A 753 31.88 7.69 -12.03
C ASN A 753 31.95 6.27 -11.43
N GLY A 754 30.90 5.87 -10.72
CA GLY A 754 30.75 4.53 -10.13
C GLY A 754 29.33 4.01 -10.25
N GLY A 755 29.12 2.76 -9.85
CA GLY A 755 27.81 2.10 -9.84
C GLY A 755 27.01 2.38 -8.57
N HIS A 756 26.20 1.40 -8.16
CA HIS A 756 25.40 1.42 -6.93
C HIS A 756 26.29 1.29 -5.66
N ALA A 757 27.13 2.30 -5.42
CA ALA A 757 28.16 2.35 -4.39
C ALA A 757 28.18 3.71 -3.68
N SER A 758 28.90 3.80 -2.56
CA SER A 758 29.28 5.08 -1.94
C SER A 758 30.69 5.48 -2.38
N ARG A 759 30.99 6.77 -2.42
CA ARG A 759 32.36 7.29 -2.66
C ARG A 759 33.01 7.80 -1.38
N ASN A 760 32.19 8.13 -0.37
CA ASN A 760 32.56 8.63 0.96
C ASN A 760 33.17 10.05 0.95
N LYS A 761 33.99 10.44 -0.03
CA LYS A 761 34.74 11.69 0.00
C LYS A 761 33.86 12.93 0.19
N GLY A 762 32.92 13.21 -0.73
CA GLY A 762 32.07 14.39 -0.63
C GLY A 762 31.12 14.33 0.57
N VAL A 763 30.69 13.13 0.94
CA VAL A 763 29.88 12.89 2.15
C VAL A 763 30.66 13.29 3.41
N PHE A 764 31.93 12.92 3.52
CA PHE A 764 32.77 13.25 4.68
C PHE A 764 32.99 14.76 4.74
N ASP A 765 33.39 15.39 3.63
CA ASP A 765 33.55 16.84 3.54
C ASP A 765 32.28 17.58 4.00
N PHE A 766 31.11 17.10 3.57
CA PHE A 766 29.80 17.65 3.97
C PHE A 766 29.51 17.45 5.47
N LEU A 767 29.81 16.28 6.03
CA LEU A 767 29.62 15.99 7.45
C LEU A 767 30.53 16.86 8.32
N HIS A 768 31.82 16.96 8.01
CA HIS A 768 32.76 17.83 8.74
C HIS A 768 32.29 19.30 8.72
N GLN A 769 31.90 19.80 7.54
CA GLN A 769 31.40 21.16 7.38
C GLN A 769 30.15 21.43 8.21
N HIS A 770 29.13 20.59 8.11
CA HIS A 770 27.81 20.87 8.68
C HIS A 770 27.62 20.40 10.12
N LEU A 771 28.48 19.50 10.62
CA LEU A 771 28.53 19.11 12.03
C LEU A 771 29.61 19.87 12.81
N ASN A 772 30.32 20.81 12.17
CA ASN A 772 31.42 21.56 12.75
C ASN A 772 32.44 20.61 13.43
N TRP A 773 32.91 19.62 12.68
CA TRP A 773 33.90 18.64 13.13
C TRP A 773 35.22 18.84 12.36
N PRO A 774 36.36 18.98 13.05
CA PRO A 774 37.64 19.36 12.43
C PRO A 774 38.22 18.32 11.47
#